data_AF-A0A3M6Y3X8-F1
#
_entry.id   AF-A0A3M6Y3X8-F1
#
_cell.length_a   1.000
_cell.length_b   1.000
_cell.length_c   1.000
_cell.angle_alpha   90.00
_cell.angle_beta   90.00
_cell.angle_gamma   90.00
#
_symmetry.space_group_name_H-M   'P 1'
#
loop_
_entity.id
_entity.type
_entity.pdbx_description
1 polymer ?
#
loop_
_entity_poly.entity_id
_entity_poly.type
_entity_poly.pdbx_seq_one_letter_code
_entity_poly.pdbx_strand_id
1 'polypeptide(L)'
;MAWVWSIPLLAVLSYAAPLRSDSGNNVQVSVAQGLFNGRVGSIDGRVVVFFAPAGIDPLEDYDVTSSPDHIFGKNAYRFESDDIITLSGGSGLNTDLGVWGWPNVSLNDLPAQEYSVQAYFTRYETQTRSDGSTVSVRFPCGDGAGPVAGPGSLFTSITNVTLSEGTQNIQLNFNNITAPLDFTGHEIGGCHQGNYEDTESLKHVKIRSEKLSAFWGRDMYVGANIVLPHGYNANDTTKRYPVIYSQGHWPGGSGAFNYQDDEDFTTAWDSGTIGANTSSPRPTPKLILVTFRHETPFYDDSYAVNNANMGPWGDALNEELIPHIDKTFNTIAEPYARIQEGGSTGGWESAANLIFRPDLFGACFSSYPDSLDFHRHQDIPLYTASNAYSRPNGTAINSIRTYRNNTEVILASTAQENHWELTFGTSSRSFLQWDIWQTVFGGVQGYNHYPLEAWDKVTGEIFPHAVESWKHMDLAHYITTNWDTEKNLGVNLRNRIFVYVGERDNYFLNGGVHEFDSRVTARGGPGWANFTYIAQNEHGGNYQDREIWDYLDLLEGWVQDHAPDGSTPLSGDVTVGSARGNYWEEVLAYGGREAAVARQAAPEVLGSHQGGWEDGSKAEVRMSPGRWDPGVVLEAVWLLNGKPRCAPFTVEQGDVVKYSGEGGWRGRGELQLAVTGRKRGYETETRKSEVVHI
;
A
#
# COMPACT_ATOMS: atom_id res chain seq x y z
N MET A 1 57.16 24.82 -7.07
CA MET A 1 55.84 25.35 -6.67
C MET A 1 54.81 24.35 -7.15
N ALA A 2 54.39 23.48 -6.25
CA ALA A 2 53.40 22.43 -6.48
C ALA A 2 52.01 22.98 -6.14
N TRP A 3 51.03 22.69 -6.98
CA TRP A 3 49.62 22.85 -6.64
C TRP A 3 48.98 21.47 -6.81
N VAL A 4 48.69 20.87 -5.66
CA VAL A 4 48.06 19.56 -5.50
C VAL A 4 46.55 19.77 -5.59
N TRP A 5 45.90 19.06 -6.51
CA TRP A 5 44.44 18.95 -6.56
C TRP A 5 44.01 17.80 -5.65
N SER A 6 43.27 18.12 -4.60
CA SER A 6 42.68 17.16 -3.67
C SER A 6 41.41 16.57 -4.28
N ILE A 7 41.45 15.30 -4.64
CA ILE A 7 40.27 14.49 -4.96
C ILE A 7 39.66 14.03 -3.63
N PRO A 8 38.36 14.23 -3.35
CA PRO A 8 37.77 13.65 -2.16
C PRO A 8 37.62 12.14 -2.40
N LEU A 9 38.44 11.36 -1.70
CA LEU A 9 38.20 9.92 -1.51
C LEU A 9 36.88 9.80 -0.73
N LEU A 10 35.79 9.43 -1.40
CA LEU A 10 34.65 8.79 -0.74
C LEU A 10 35.16 7.43 -0.26
N ALA A 11 35.51 7.36 1.03
CA ALA A 11 35.78 6.10 1.68
C ALA A 11 34.46 5.31 1.70
N VAL A 12 34.37 4.29 0.84
CA VAL A 12 33.41 3.19 1.02
C VAL A 12 33.82 2.50 2.31
N LEU A 13 33.22 2.93 3.41
CA LEU A 13 33.22 2.18 4.66
C LEU A 13 32.43 0.91 4.39
N SER A 14 33.14 -0.15 4.04
CA SER A 14 32.68 -1.50 4.31
C SER A 14 32.42 -1.58 5.81
N TYR A 15 31.18 -1.35 6.23
CA TYR A 15 30.71 -1.68 7.56
C TYR A 15 30.71 -3.20 7.68
N ALA A 16 31.89 -3.78 7.88
CA ALA A 16 31.98 -4.97 8.72
C ALA A 16 31.67 -4.47 10.14
N ALA A 17 30.38 -4.30 10.43
CA ALA A 17 29.93 -4.14 11.79
C ALA A 17 30.53 -5.31 12.59
N PRO A 18 31.18 -5.07 13.73
CA PRO A 18 31.56 -6.17 14.59
C PRO A 18 30.29 -6.97 14.85
N LEU A 19 30.32 -8.28 14.64
CA LEU A 19 29.32 -9.21 15.14
C LEU A 19 29.19 -8.91 16.64
N ARG A 20 28.22 -8.06 16.99
CA ARG A 20 27.86 -7.78 18.38
C ARG A 20 27.48 -9.16 18.91
N SER A 21 28.21 -9.67 19.90
CA SER A 21 27.84 -10.93 20.54
C SER A 21 26.38 -10.83 20.96
N ASP A 22 25.57 -11.85 20.65
CA ASP A 22 24.17 -12.00 21.09
C ASP A 22 24.10 -12.21 22.62
N SER A 23 24.63 -11.25 23.38
CA SER A 23 24.62 -11.20 24.84
C SER A 23 23.66 -10.10 25.28
N GLY A 24 22.36 -10.32 25.04
CA GLY A 24 21.29 -9.39 25.38
C GLY A 24 19.94 -10.10 25.50
N ASN A 25 18.86 -9.35 25.74
CA ASN A 25 17.56 -9.94 26.06
C ASN A 25 17.03 -10.84 24.95
N ASN A 26 16.50 -12.01 25.34
CA ASN A 26 15.90 -12.97 24.42
C ASN A 26 14.44 -13.22 24.81
N VAL A 27 13.55 -13.18 23.83
CA VAL A 27 12.16 -13.63 23.99
C VAL A 27 12.03 -14.98 23.30
N GLN A 28 11.60 -15.98 24.05
CA GLN A 28 11.30 -17.32 23.56
C GLN A 28 9.80 -17.53 23.63
N VAL A 29 9.15 -17.71 22.49
CA VAL A 29 7.72 -17.98 22.40
C VAL A 29 7.49 -19.41 21.95
N SER A 30 6.83 -20.19 22.81
CA SER A 30 6.45 -21.59 22.59
C SER A 30 4.94 -21.71 22.33
N VAL A 31 4.47 -22.89 21.93
CA VAL A 31 3.03 -23.17 21.75
C VAL A 31 2.51 -24.02 22.91
N ALA A 32 1.35 -23.69 23.45
CA ALA A 32 0.67 -24.52 24.45
C ALA A 32 0.31 -25.88 23.87
N GLN A 33 0.41 -26.93 24.70
CA GLN A 33 0.01 -28.27 24.28
C GLN A 33 -1.44 -28.28 23.83
N GLY A 34 -1.67 -28.77 22.61
CA GLY A 34 -3.00 -28.92 22.04
C GLY A 34 -3.60 -27.68 21.39
N LEU A 35 -2.88 -26.55 21.34
CA LEU A 35 -3.36 -25.38 20.58
C LEU A 35 -3.42 -25.66 19.08
N PHE A 36 -2.54 -26.53 18.57
CA PHE A 36 -2.53 -27.01 17.18
C PHE A 36 -3.37 -28.28 16.96
N ASN A 37 -4.28 -28.63 17.88
CA ASN A 37 -5.00 -29.91 17.82
C ASN A 37 -5.82 -30.08 16.52
N GLY A 38 -5.23 -30.83 15.57
CA GLY A 38 -5.90 -31.36 14.39
C GLY A 38 -5.61 -30.60 13.09
N ARG A 39 -4.72 -31.18 12.27
CA ARG A 39 -4.49 -30.94 10.81
C ARG A 39 -3.64 -29.76 10.37
N VAL A 40 -3.18 -28.89 11.26
CA VAL A 40 -2.22 -27.86 10.84
C VAL A 40 -0.82 -28.48 10.94
N GLY A 41 -0.15 -28.62 9.79
CA GLY A 41 1.29 -28.88 9.78
C GLY A 41 2.05 -27.65 10.30
N SER A 42 3.26 -27.43 9.81
CA SER A 42 3.98 -26.20 10.10
C SER A 42 3.21 -24.96 9.60
N ILE A 43 3.16 -23.88 10.39
CA ILE A 43 2.57 -22.58 9.98
C ILE A 43 3.64 -21.55 9.64
N ASP A 44 3.30 -20.68 8.69
CA ASP A 44 4.08 -19.49 8.38
C ASP A 44 3.37 -18.27 8.95
N GLY A 45 4.12 -17.22 9.26
CA GLY A 45 3.54 -16.02 9.83
C GLY A 45 4.56 -15.02 10.29
N ARG A 46 4.07 -14.07 11.09
CA ARG A 46 4.89 -13.10 11.79
C ARG A 46 4.52 -13.06 13.25
N VAL A 47 5.53 -13.16 14.09
CA VAL A 47 5.40 -12.88 15.51
C VAL A 47 5.64 -11.39 15.75
N VAL A 48 4.76 -10.78 16.53
CA VAL A 48 4.91 -9.42 17.06
C VAL A 48 4.84 -9.52 18.58
N VAL A 49 5.82 -8.95 19.27
CA VAL A 49 5.90 -8.92 20.74
C VAL A 49 5.84 -7.48 21.20
N PHE A 50 4.87 -7.18 22.05
CA PHE A 50 4.68 -5.88 22.66
C PHE A 50 5.23 -5.88 24.08
N PHE A 51 5.88 -4.78 24.43
CA PHE A 51 6.36 -4.45 25.76
C PHE A 51 5.74 -3.13 26.19
N ALA A 52 4.52 -3.19 26.74
CA ALA A 52 3.85 -2.03 27.30
C ALA A 52 4.31 -1.76 28.73
N PRO A 53 4.27 -0.52 29.23
CA PRO A 53 4.49 -0.25 30.66
C PRO A 53 3.59 -1.13 31.54
N ALA A 54 4.11 -1.54 32.71
CA ALA A 54 3.37 -2.42 33.61
C ALA A 54 1.95 -1.91 33.94
N GLY A 55 0.97 -2.80 33.77
CA GLY A 55 -0.44 -2.52 34.04
C GLY A 55 -1.23 -1.94 32.86
N ILE A 56 -0.58 -1.68 31.73
CA ILE A 56 -1.24 -1.28 30.47
C ILE A 56 -1.51 -2.54 29.63
N ASP A 57 -2.67 -2.58 28.95
CA ASP A 57 -2.93 -3.59 27.93
C ASP A 57 -2.11 -3.24 26.67
N PRO A 58 -1.24 -4.13 26.15
CA PRO A 58 -0.39 -3.80 25.01
C PRO A 58 -1.11 -3.48 23.69
N LEU A 59 -2.42 -3.73 23.58
CA LEU A 59 -3.21 -3.29 22.43
C LEU A 59 -4.04 -2.03 22.72
N GLU A 60 -3.96 -1.44 23.91
CA GLU A 60 -4.69 -0.22 24.28
C GLU A 60 -4.25 1.00 23.44
N ASP A 61 -2.94 1.17 23.26
CA ASP A 61 -2.36 2.24 22.44
C ASP A 61 -1.03 1.77 21.83
N TYR A 62 -1.08 1.36 20.56
CA TYR A 62 0.08 1.04 19.75
C TYR A 62 0.28 2.02 18.59
N ASP A 63 -0.34 3.20 18.62
CA ASP A 63 -0.20 4.23 17.60
C ASP A 63 1.20 4.86 17.61
N VAL A 64 1.75 5.13 16.43
CA VAL A 64 3.10 5.71 16.27
C VAL A 64 3.31 7.04 16.99
N THR A 65 2.25 7.83 17.22
CA THR A 65 2.32 9.18 17.79
C THR A 65 2.17 9.24 19.30
N SER A 66 1.59 8.21 19.92
CA SER A 66 1.23 8.20 21.34
C SER A 66 1.69 6.96 22.11
N SER A 67 1.93 5.85 21.43
CA SER A 67 2.18 4.57 22.09
C SER A 67 3.37 4.64 23.04
N PRO A 68 3.21 4.14 24.28
CA PRO A 68 4.31 3.97 25.20
C PRO A 68 5.06 2.65 24.99
N ASP A 69 4.64 1.83 24.04
CA ASP A 69 5.09 0.46 23.87
C ASP A 69 6.42 0.36 23.12
N HIS A 70 7.14 -0.72 23.41
CA HIS A 70 8.20 -1.20 22.53
C HIS A 70 7.73 -2.46 21.80
N ILE A 71 7.72 -2.41 20.48
CA ILE A 71 7.11 -3.42 19.61
C ILE A 71 8.21 -4.08 18.78
N PHE A 72 8.26 -5.41 18.76
CA PHE A 72 9.27 -6.17 18.03
C PHE A 72 8.64 -7.22 17.14
N GLY A 73 8.99 -7.20 15.86
CA GLY A 73 8.48 -8.12 14.86
C GLY A 73 9.56 -9.03 14.26
N LYS A 74 9.17 -10.26 13.93
CA LYS A 74 9.99 -11.25 13.22
C LYS A 74 9.12 -12.21 12.42
N ASN A 75 9.47 -12.48 11.16
CA ASN A 75 8.81 -13.54 10.41
C ASN A 75 9.27 -14.92 10.94
N ALA A 76 8.36 -15.87 11.02
CA ALA A 76 8.66 -17.26 11.30
C ALA A 76 8.01 -18.15 10.25
N TYR A 77 8.80 -19.06 9.70
CA TYR A 77 8.37 -19.98 8.66
C TYR A 77 8.53 -21.41 9.15
N ARG A 78 7.64 -22.28 8.71
CA ARG A 78 7.58 -23.68 9.11
C ARG A 78 7.57 -23.87 10.64
N PHE A 79 6.82 -23.04 11.34
CA PHE A 79 6.68 -23.11 12.79
C PHE A 79 5.74 -24.25 13.20
N GLU A 80 6.26 -25.23 13.94
CA GLU A 80 5.54 -26.39 14.44
C GLU A 80 5.23 -26.28 15.95
N SER A 81 4.40 -27.18 16.49
CA SER A 81 3.95 -27.12 17.90
C SER A 81 5.08 -27.25 18.92
N ASP A 82 6.15 -27.96 18.54
CA ASP A 82 7.27 -28.28 19.43
C ASP A 82 8.44 -27.29 19.25
N ASP A 83 8.28 -26.34 18.34
CA ASP A 83 9.27 -25.30 18.06
C ASP A 83 9.22 -24.17 19.09
N ILE A 84 10.32 -23.43 19.19
CA ILE A 84 10.44 -22.20 19.96
C ILE A 84 10.90 -21.09 19.03
N ILE A 85 10.08 -20.06 18.87
CA ILE A 85 10.52 -18.85 18.18
C ILE A 85 11.36 -18.04 19.15
N THR A 86 12.62 -17.77 18.77
CA THR A 86 13.51 -16.90 19.53
C THR A 86 13.65 -15.55 18.83
N LEU A 87 13.31 -14.48 19.53
CA LEU A 87 13.62 -13.10 19.17
C LEU A 87 14.80 -12.64 20.04
N SER A 88 15.88 -12.20 19.40
CA SER A 88 17.09 -11.76 20.06
C SER A 88 17.75 -10.64 19.26
N GLY A 89 18.25 -9.63 19.95
CA GLY A 89 18.93 -8.49 19.32
C GLY A 89 18.04 -7.74 18.33
N GLY A 90 18.60 -7.41 17.16
CA GLY A 90 18.03 -6.55 16.14
C GLY A 90 19.09 -5.61 15.58
N SER A 91 19.17 -5.50 14.25
CA SER A 91 20.23 -4.73 13.57
C SER A 91 19.77 -3.92 12.35
N GLY A 92 18.57 -4.18 11.83
CA GLY A 92 18.09 -3.59 10.58
C GLY A 92 18.70 -4.16 9.29
N LEU A 93 19.71 -5.03 9.39
CA LEU A 93 20.42 -5.57 8.21
C LEU A 93 19.67 -6.71 7.51
N ASN A 94 18.90 -7.51 8.24
CA ASN A 94 18.14 -8.63 7.70
C ASN A 94 16.76 -8.68 8.37
N THR A 95 15.87 -7.78 8.01
CA THR A 95 14.54 -7.66 8.64
C THR A 95 13.57 -8.77 8.22
N ASP A 96 13.88 -9.53 7.17
CA ASP A 96 13.01 -10.63 6.71
C ASP A 96 13.07 -11.84 7.64
N LEU A 97 14.23 -12.10 8.25
CA LEU A 97 14.44 -13.23 9.16
C LEU A 97 14.91 -12.80 10.56
N GLY A 98 15.47 -11.60 10.68
CA GLY A 98 15.90 -11.00 11.94
C GLY A 98 14.78 -10.24 12.63
N VAL A 99 15.06 -9.82 13.87
CA VAL A 99 14.17 -8.95 14.64
C VAL A 99 14.30 -7.52 14.14
N TRP A 100 13.15 -6.85 14.01
CA TRP A 100 13.06 -5.40 13.89
C TRP A 100 12.17 -4.87 15.01
N GLY A 101 12.58 -3.78 15.64
CA GLY A 101 11.81 -3.15 16.71
C GLY A 101 11.59 -1.65 16.52
N TRP A 102 10.58 -1.15 17.22
CA TRP A 102 10.24 0.26 17.33
C TRP A 102 9.82 0.57 18.78
N PRO A 103 10.19 1.73 19.35
CA PRO A 103 11.10 2.73 18.79
C PRO A 103 12.57 2.26 18.79
N ASN A 104 12.88 1.19 19.52
CA ASN A 104 14.22 0.60 19.57
C ASN A 104 14.37 -0.51 18.54
N VAL A 105 15.35 -0.40 17.64
CA VAL A 105 15.63 -1.42 16.61
C VAL A 105 15.98 -2.79 17.20
N SER A 106 16.63 -2.80 18.37
CA SER A 106 17.13 -4.01 19.03
C SER A 106 16.46 -4.24 20.37
N LEU A 107 16.10 -5.49 20.66
CA LEU A 107 15.64 -5.94 22.00
C LEU A 107 16.66 -5.65 23.11
N ASN A 108 17.93 -5.50 22.74
CA ASN A 108 19.01 -5.21 23.68
C ASN A 108 19.00 -3.76 24.18
N ASP A 109 18.25 -2.89 23.49
CA ASP A 109 18.15 -1.47 23.82
C ASP A 109 16.88 -1.15 24.62
N LEU A 110 16.17 -2.20 25.09
CA LEU A 110 15.02 -2.06 25.99
C LEU A 110 15.43 -1.47 27.35
N PRO A 111 14.73 -0.44 27.85
CA PRO A 111 14.93 0.08 29.19
C PRO A 111 14.72 -0.98 30.28
N ALA A 112 15.48 -0.88 31.38
CA ALA A 112 15.24 -1.69 32.57
C ALA A 112 14.04 -1.12 33.35
N GLN A 113 12.91 -1.82 33.32
CA GLN A 113 11.68 -1.47 34.03
C GLN A 113 10.71 -2.68 34.07
N GLU A 114 9.52 -2.48 34.64
CA GLU A 114 8.44 -3.47 34.58
C GLU A 114 7.58 -3.26 33.32
N TYR A 115 7.23 -4.36 32.66
CA TYR A 115 6.44 -4.40 31.44
C TYR A 115 5.25 -5.37 31.56
N SER A 116 4.13 -5.00 30.94
CA SER A 116 3.09 -5.92 30.47
C SER A 116 3.53 -6.44 29.09
N VAL A 117 3.85 -7.73 28.99
CA VAL A 117 4.36 -8.34 27.74
C VAL A 117 3.33 -9.25 27.12
N GLN A 118 3.08 -9.09 25.83
CA GLN A 118 2.18 -9.96 25.06
C GLN A 118 2.72 -10.21 23.65
N ALA A 119 2.55 -11.44 23.16
CA ALA A 119 2.92 -11.79 21.79
C ALA A 119 1.72 -12.22 20.97
N TYR A 120 1.74 -11.85 19.69
CA TYR A 120 0.78 -12.24 18.66
C TYR A 120 1.50 -12.93 17.51
N PHE A 121 0.86 -13.94 16.92
CA PHE A 121 1.33 -14.61 15.70
C PHE A 121 0.28 -14.45 14.61
N THR A 122 0.52 -13.51 13.69
CA THR A 122 -0.31 -13.32 12.51
C THR A 122 0.04 -14.42 11.51
N ARG A 123 -0.90 -15.33 11.27
CA ARG A 123 -0.71 -16.47 10.36
C ARG A 123 -0.74 -15.99 8.91
N TYR A 124 0.21 -16.49 8.12
CA TYR A 124 0.23 -16.33 6.67
C TYR A 124 -0.25 -17.59 5.95
N GLU A 125 -0.83 -17.36 4.79
CA GLU A 125 -1.22 -18.35 3.80
C GLU A 125 -0.33 -18.17 2.57
N THR A 126 0.27 -19.27 2.13
CA THR A 126 1.01 -19.27 0.85
C THR A 126 0.01 -19.41 -0.29
N GLN A 127 -0.05 -18.39 -1.14
CA GLN A 127 -0.95 -18.33 -2.28
C GLN A 127 -0.18 -18.13 -3.57
N THR A 128 -0.48 -18.95 -4.57
CA THR A 128 0.00 -18.78 -5.95
C THR A 128 -1.07 -18.03 -6.74
N ARG A 129 -0.69 -16.90 -7.33
CA ARG A 129 -1.53 -16.07 -8.21
C ARG A 129 -1.56 -16.64 -9.64
N SER A 130 -2.50 -16.17 -10.45
CA SER A 130 -2.68 -16.58 -11.85
C SER A 130 -1.47 -16.33 -12.75
N ASP A 131 -0.58 -15.40 -12.39
CA ASP A 131 0.66 -15.09 -13.10
C ASP A 131 1.84 -16.02 -12.70
N GLY A 132 1.59 -17.00 -11.83
CA GLY A 132 2.58 -17.96 -11.32
C GLY A 132 3.38 -17.45 -10.11
N SER A 133 3.22 -16.19 -9.74
CA SER A 133 3.89 -15.62 -8.56
C SER A 133 3.29 -16.19 -7.27
N THR A 134 4.16 -16.48 -6.31
CA THR A 134 3.76 -17.04 -5.01
C THR A 134 4.14 -16.09 -3.90
N VAL A 135 3.15 -15.76 -3.07
CA VAL A 135 3.27 -14.85 -1.91
C VAL A 135 2.76 -15.53 -0.64
N SER A 136 3.25 -15.07 0.50
CA SER A 136 2.80 -15.47 1.83
C SER A 136 2.13 -14.25 2.47
N VAL A 137 0.81 -14.29 2.63
CA VAL A 137 0.01 -13.15 3.11
C VAL A 137 -1.09 -13.64 4.04
N ARG A 138 -1.64 -12.76 4.87
CA ARG A 138 -2.86 -13.05 5.63
C ARG A 138 -4.06 -12.62 4.79
N PHE A 139 -5.06 -13.48 4.62
CA PHE A 139 -6.35 -13.06 4.06
C PHE A 139 -7.25 -12.57 5.21
N PRO A 140 -7.89 -11.40 5.08
CA PRO A 140 -8.78 -10.90 6.11
C PRO A 140 -10.13 -11.64 6.09
N CYS A 141 -10.87 -11.52 7.18
CA CYS A 141 -12.03 -12.34 7.53
C CYS A 141 -13.17 -11.44 8.06
N GLY A 142 -13.43 -10.34 7.36
CA GLY A 142 -14.44 -9.35 7.69
C GLY A 142 -14.04 -8.42 8.83
N ASP A 143 -12.74 -8.31 9.08
CA ASP A 143 -12.17 -7.66 10.27
C ASP A 143 -11.46 -6.33 9.97
N GLY A 144 -11.54 -5.84 8.73
CA GLY A 144 -10.86 -4.62 8.31
C GLY A 144 -9.35 -4.79 8.27
N ALA A 145 -8.89 -6.02 8.11
CA ALA A 145 -7.49 -6.37 7.90
C ALA A 145 -6.46 -5.73 8.87
N GLY A 146 -6.76 -5.62 10.18
CA GLY A 146 -5.83 -5.02 11.15
C GLY A 146 -4.44 -5.70 11.19
N PRO A 147 -3.36 -4.96 11.56
CA PRO A 147 -1.97 -5.44 11.47
C PRO A 147 -1.65 -6.60 12.44
N VAL A 148 -2.36 -6.68 13.56
CA VAL A 148 -2.22 -7.72 14.59
C VAL A 148 -3.58 -8.19 15.07
N ALA A 149 -3.57 -9.28 15.83
CA ALA A 149 -4.74 -9.80 16.54
C ALA A 149 -5.95 -10.15 15.66
N GLY A 150 -5.81 -10.22 14.33
CA GLY A 150 -6.91 -10.62 13.45
C GLY A 150 -7.30 -12.10 13.59
N PRO A 151 -8.49 -12.50 13.10
CA PRO A 151 -9.03 -13.86 13.25
C PRO A 151 -8.02 -14.98 12.92
N GLY A 152 -7.93 -15.97 13.82
CA GLY A 152 -7.03 -17.12 13.68
C GLY A 152 -5.58 -16.86 14.10
N SER A 153 -5.21 -15.63 14.49
CA SER A 153 -3.89 -15.34 15.05
C SER A 153 -3.71 -16.02 16.40
N LEU A 154 -2.51 -16.52 16.69
CA LEU A 154 -2.19 -17.01 18.03
C LEU A 154 -1.86 -15.82 18.92
N PHE A 155 -2.16 -15.91 20.21
CA PHE A 155 -1.69 -14.92 21.18
C PHE A 155 -1.40 -15.52 22.54
N THR A 156 -0.62 -14.79 23.33
CA THR A 156 -0.27 -15.14 24.70
C THR A 156 -1.15 -14.39 25.68
N SER A 157 -1.33 -14.91 26.90
CA SER A 157 -1.78 -14.06 28.00
C SER A 157 -0.75 -12.96 28.28
N ILE A 158 -1.23 -11.82 28.78
CA ILE A 158 -0.36 -10.73 29.26
C ILE A 158 0.48 -11.27 30.42
N THR A 159 1.79 -11.07 30.32
CA THR A 159 2.77 -11.54 31.32
C THR A 159 3.55 -10.35 31.85
N ASN A 160 3.57 -10.17 33.17
CA ASN A 160 4.37 -9.13 33.80
C ASN A 160 5.84 -9.54 33.84
N VAL A 161 6.72 -8.71 33.28
CA VAL A 161 8.17 -8.96 33.19
C VAL A 161 8.93 -7.77 33.78
N THR A 162 9.81 -8.04 34.73
CA THR A 162 10.77 -7.05 35.24
C THR A 162 12.09 -7.20 34.50
N LEU A 163 12.44 -6.20 33.69
CA LEU A 163 13.75 -6.08 33.05
C LEU A 163 14.74 -5.35 33.96
N SER A 164 15.91 -5.94 34.11
CA SER A 164 17.06 -5.46 34.88
C SER A 164 18.28 -5.32 33.97
N GLU A 165 19.33 -4.65 34.42
CA GLU A 165 20.58 -4.59 33.67
C GLU A 165 21.16 -6.00 33.46
N GLY A 166 21.42 -6.36 32.20
CA GLY A 166 22.02 -7.64 31.81
C GLY A 166 21.15 -8.45 30.85
N THR A 167 21.60 -9.68 30.53
CA THR A 167 20.88 -10.59 29.64
C THR A 167 19.81 -11.35 30.39
N GLN A 168 18.56 -11.23 29.95
CA GLN A 168 17.44 -12.03 30.45
C GLN A 168 16.78 -12.86 29.34
N ASN A 169 16.24 -14.01 29.73
CA ASN A 169 15.43 -14.86 28.86
C ASN A 169 13.98 -14.77 29.33
N ILE A 170 13.11 -14.25 28.47
CA ILE A 170 11.68 -14.10 28.70
C ILE A 170 10.99 -15.25 27.99
N GLN A 171 10.20 -16.02 28.72
CA GLN A 171 9.46 -17.15 28.17
C GLN A 171 7.98 -16.80 28.08
N LEU A 172 7.46 -16.88 26.86
CA LEU A 172 6.04 -16.71 26.57
C LEU A 172 5.50 -18.00 25.96
N ASN A 173 4.18 -18.17 26.05
CA ASN A 173 3.51 -19.36 25.55
C ASN A 173 2.21 -18.94 24.86
N PHE A 174 2.12 -19.17 23.55
CA PHE A 174 0.87 -19.01 22.81
C PHE A 174 -0.13 -19.98 23.40
N ASN A 175 -1.18 -19.45 24.02
CA ASN A 175 -2.15 -20.23 24.76
C ASN A 175 -3.59 -19.97 24.33
N ASN A 176 -3.78 -19.10 23.33
CA ASN A 176 -5.08 -18.77 22.79
C ASN A 176 -5.01 -18.41 21.30
N ILE A 177 -6.18 -18.38 20.65
CA ILE A 177 -6.36 -18.04 19.23
C ILE A 177 -7.44 -16.97 19.13
N THR A 178 -7.21 -15.90 18.37
CA THR A 178 -8.23 -14.89 18.09
C THR A 178 -9.42 -15.57 17.43
N ALA A 179 -10.59 -15.48 18.05
CA ALA A 179 -11.82 -16.01 17.49
C ALA A 179 -12.20 -15.26 16.20
N PRO A 180 -12.82 -15.94 15.23
CA PRO A 180 -13.52 -15.25 14.14
C PRO A 180 -14.58 -14.30 14.69
N LEU A 181 -14.85 -13.23 13.94
CA LEU A 181 -15.96 -12.33 14.24
C LEU A 181 -17.28 -13.10 14.14
N ASP A 182 -18.19 -12.82 15.07
CA ASP A 182 -19.53 -13.39 15.07
C ASP A 182 -20.43 -12.53 14.18
N PHE A 183 -20.98 -13.16 13.15
CA PHE A 183 -21.76 -12.50 12.11
C PHE A 183 -23.18 -13.05 12.14
N THR A 184 -24.17 -12.16 12.23
CA THR A 184 -25.60 -12.54 12.23
C THR A 184 -26.20 -12.60 10.84
N GLY A 185 -25.51 -12.07 9.83
CA GLY A 185 -25.95 -12.06 8.44
C GLY A 185 -25.98 -13.43 7.77
N HIS A 186 -26.59 -13.48 6.59
CA HIS A 186 -26.75 -14.71 5.79
C HIS A 186 -26.10 -14.63 4.41
N GLU A 187 -25.19 -13.67 4.23
CA GLU A 187 -24.42 -13.53 2.99
C GLU A 187 -23.50 -14.75 2.76
N ILE A 188 -23.02 -14.92 1.52
CA ILE A 188 -22.24 -16.09 1.09
C ILE A 188 -20.75 -15.99 1.49
N GLY A 189 -19.93 -17.03 1.25
CA GLY A 189 -18.46 -16.86 1.25
C GLY A 189 -17.74 -16.88 2.60
N GLY A 190 -18.43 -17.30 3.67
CA GLY A 190 -17.86 -17.32 5.01
C GLY A 190 -17.58 -15.91 5.51
N CYS A 191 -16.56 -15.74 6.36
CA CYS A 191 -16.28 -14.46 7.00
C CYS A 191 -15.66 -13.39 6.08
N HIS A 192 -15.13 -13.74 4.90
CA HIS A 192 -14.50 -12.76 4.00
C HIS A 192 -15.47 -11.63 3.67
N GLN A 193 -15.00 -10.39 3.79
CA GLN A 193 -15.81 -9.18 3.65
C GLN A 193 -16.99 -9.07 4.65
N GLY A 194 -17.04 -9.87 5.72
CA GLY A 194 -18.10 -9.89 6.73
C GLY A 194 -19.45 -10.44 6.26
N ASN A 195 -20.35 -10.79 7.19
CA ASN A 195 -21.76 -11.08 6.88
C ASN A 195 -22.68 -10.31 7.83
N TYR A 196 -23.37 -9.30 7.31
CA TYR A 196 -24.20 -8.43 8.16
C TYR A 196 -25.68 -8.68 7.91
N GLU A 197 -26.49 -8.41 8.94
CA GLU A 197 -27.94 -8.57 8.87
C GLU A 197 -28.58 -7.35 8.19
N ASP A 198 -29.53 -7.58 7.30
CA ASP A 198 -30.29 -6.52 6.66
C ASP A 198 -31.29 -5.88 7.63
N THR A 199 -31.47 -4.56 7.52
CA THR A 199 -32.61 -3.84 8.10
C THR A 199 -33.59 -3.43 7.00
N GLU A 200 -34.63 -2.66 7.32
CA GLU A 200 -35.56 -2.14 6.29
C GLU A 200 -34.83 -1.24 5.28
N SER A 201 -34.02 -0.31 5.79
CA SER A 201 -33.34 0.73 5.01
C SER A 201 -31.87 0.43 4.71
N LEU A 202 -31.22 -0.53 5.39
CA LEU A 202 -29.83 -0.92 5.10
C LEU A 202 -29.78 -2.36 4.63
N LYS A 203 -29.21 -2.57 3.44
CA LYS A 203 -29.02 -3.88 2.84
C LYS A 203 -27.55 -4.20 2.67
N HIS A 204 -27.20 -5.46 2.82
CA HIS A 204 -25.86 -5.96 2.61
C HIS A 204 -25.86 -6.91 1.42
N VAL A 205 -24.99 -6.62 0.45
CA VAL A 205 -24.78 -7.48 -0.71
C VAL A 205 -23.36 -7.96 -0.74
N LYS A 206 -23.19 -9.24 -1.08
CA LYS A 206 -21.88 -9.85 -1.29
C LYS A 206 -21.94 -10.87 -2.41
N ILE A 207 -20.99 -10.76 -3.32
CA ILE A 207 -20.86 -11.67 -4.46
C ILE A 207 -19.49 -12.32 -4.43
N ARG A 208 -19.42 -13.53 -4.98
CA ARG A 208 -18.15 -14.13 -5.36
C ARG A 208 -17.65 -13.44 -6.62
N SER A 209 -16.47 -12.84 -6.58
CA SER A 209 -15.85 -12.22 -7.76
C SER A 209 -15.20 -13.29 -8.61
N GLU A 210 -15.56 -13.40 -9.89
CA GLU A 210 -14.93 -14.36 -10.80
C GLU A 210 -13.50 -13.92 -11.12
N LYS A 211 -13.30 -12.62 -11.37
CA LYS A 211 -12.00 -12.02 -11.68
C LYS A 211 -10.98 -12.17 -10.56
N LEU A 212 -11.36 -11.82 -9.33
CA LEU A 212 -10.46 -11.95 -8.17
C LEU A 212 -10.21 -13.42 -7.83
N SER A 213 -11.23 -14.28 -7.96
CA SER A 213 -11.05 -15.70 -7.68
C SER A 213 -10.11 -16.36 -8.68
N ALA A 214 -10.18 -15.96 -9.96
CA ALA A 214 -9.26 -16.40 -10.99
C ALA A 214 -7.82 -15.92 -10.70
N PHE A 215 -7.65 -14.65 -10.33
CA PHE A 215 -6.34 -14.10 -10.01
C PHE A 215 -5.70 -14.77 -8.79
N TRP A 216 -6.44 -14.92 -7.70
CA TRP A 216 -5.91 -15.48 -6.45
C TRP A 216 -5.90 -17.00 -6.42
N GLY A 217 -6.57 -17.70 -7.34
CA GLY A 217 -6.64 -19.16 -7.35
C GLY A 217 -7.45 -19.75 -6.18
N ARG A 218 -8.31 -18.95 -5.55
CA ARG A 218 -9.22 -19.32 -4.45
C ARG A 218 -10.50 -18.50 -4.56
N ASP A 219 -11.54 -18.86 -3.83
CA ASP A 219 -12.75 -18.03 -3.78
C ASP A 219 -12.46 -16.69 -3.11
N MET A 220 -12.76 -15.62 -3.84
CA MET A 220 -12.64 -14.23 -3.40
C MET A 220 -14.00 -13.52 -3.55
N TYR A 221 -14.25 -12.55 -2.69
CA TYR A 221 -15.55 -11.88 -2.55
C TYR A 221 -15.37 -10.37 -2.52
N VAL A 222 -16.39 -9.68 -3.03
CA VAL A 222 -16.59 -8.23 -2.87
C VAL A 222 -17.99 -8.00 -2.33
N GLY A 223 -18.16 -7.00 -1.48
CA GLY A 223 -19.46 -6.65 -0.92
C GLY A 223 -19.74 -5.15 -0.96
N ALA A 224 -20.95 -4.79 -0.58
CA ALA A 224 -21.37 -3.41 -0.37
C ALA A 224 -22.48 -3.32 0.69
N ASN A 225 -22.57 -2.14 1.30
CA ASN A 225 -23.65 -1.76 2.21
C ASN A 225 -24.49 -0.70 1.50
N ILE A 226 -25.81 -0.91 1.43
CA ILE A 226 -26.75 -0.18 0.56
C ILE A 226 -27.79 0.50 1.44
N VAL A 227 -27.67 1.82 1.60
CA VAL A 227 -28.66 2.64 2.31
C VAL A 227 -29.74 3.05 1.31
N LEU A 228 -30.96 2.58 1.55
CA LEU A 228 -32.14 2.83 0.74
C LEU A 228 -32.84 4.11 1.20
N PRO A 229 -33.32 4.97 0.30
CA PRO A 229 -34.00 6.20 0.67
C PRO A 229 -35.39 5.92 1.24
N HIS A 230 -35.87 6.80 2.13
CA HIS A 230 -37.23 6.70 2.67
C HIS A 230 -38.29 6.53 1.58
N GLY A 231 -39.19 5.56 1.79
CA GLY A 231 -40.25 5.20 0.85
C GLY A 231 -39.77 4.41 -0.36
N TYR A 232 -38.59 3.79 -0.30
CA TYR A 232 -38.13 2.82 -1.29
C TYR A 232 -39.09 1.63 -1.36
N ASN A 233 -39.46 1.23 -2.59
CA ASN A 233 -40.28 0.06 -2.83
C ASN A 233 -39.62 -0.79 -3.91
N ALA A 234 -39.13 -1.99 -3.52
CA ALA A 234 -38.50 -2.92 -4.45
C ALA A 234 -39.43 -3.34 -5.61
N ASN A 235 -40.74 -3.31 -5.42
CA ASN A 235 -41.72 -3.68 -6.43
C ASN A 235 -42.09 -2.54 -7.40
N ASP A 236 -41.70 -1.29 -7.08
CA ASP A 236 -41.94 -0.16 -7.98
C ASP A 236 -40.79 -0.05 -8.98
N THR A 237 -40.95 -0.75 -10.11
CA THR A 237 -39.96 -0.72 -11.19
C THR A 237 -40.06 0.53 -12.08
N THR A 238 -40.86 1.54 -11.73
CA THR A 238 -40.95 2.81 -12.47
C THR A 238 -40.11 3.90 -11.82
N LYS A 239 -39.97 3.84 -10.50
CA LYS A 239 -39.10 4.74 -9.75
C LYS A 239 -37.66 4.24 -9.80
N ARG A 240 -36.72 5.16 -10.07
CA ARG A 240 -35.29 4.88 -10.12
C ARG A 240 -34.54 5.95 -9.33
N TYR A 241 -33.41 5.58 -8.76
CA TYR A 241 -32.65 6.41 -7.82
C TYR A 241 -31.22 6.62 -8.30
N PRO A 242 -30.69 7.85 -8.24
CA PRO A 242 -29.25 8.07 -8.34
C PRO A 242 -28.49 7.36 -7.23
N VAL A 243 -27.21 7.08 -7.47
CA VAL A 243 -26.33 6.36 -6.55
C VAL A 243 -25.13 7.22 -6.18
N ILE A 244 -24.90 7.36 -4.88
CA ILE A 244 -23.68 7.93 -4.33
C ILE A 244 -22.81 6.78 -3.84
N TYR A 245 -21.65 6.61 -4.46
CA TYR A 245 -20.62 5.66 -4.03
C TYR A 245 -19.68 6.39 -3.07
N SER A 246 -19.88 6.13 -1.79
CA SER A 246 -19.12 6.65 -0.66
C SER A 246 -17.91 5.74 -0.41
N GLN A 247 -16.74 6.26 -0.75
CA GLN A 247 -15.45 5.58 -0.69
C GLN A 247 -14.73 5.91 0.62
N GLY A 248 -13.90 4.98 1.10
CA GLY A 248 -13.19 5.13 2.37
C GLY A 248 -12.63 3.82 2.89
N HIS A 249 -12.18 3.86 4.14
CA HIS A 249 -11.71 2.69 4.89
C HIS A 249 -12.81 1.66 5.14
N TRP A 250 -12.42 0.50 5.67
CA TRP A 250 -13.32 -0.61 5.95
C TRP A 250 -14.60 -0.17 6.72
N PRO A 251 -15.80 -0.29 6.11
CA PRO A 251 -17.02 0.24 6.72
C PRO A 251 -17.68 -0.74 7.71
N GLY A 252 -17.17 -1.97 7.80
CA GLY A 252 -17.88 -3.05 8.48
C GLY A 252 -19.31 -3.21 7.95
N GLY A 253 -20.28 -3.25 8.85
CA GLY A 253 -21.71 -3.32 8.53
C GLY A 253 -22.40 -1.95 8.43
N SER A 254 -21.68 -0.84 8.60
CA SER A 254 -22.28 0.49 8.66
C SER A 254 -22.53 1.07 7.27
N GLY A 255 -23.57 1.88 7.13
CA GLY A 255 -23.87 2.57 5.88
C GLY A 255 -23.07 3.86 5.70
N ALA A 256 -23.13 4.43 4.48
CA ALA A 256 -22.50 5.71 4.17
C ALA A 256 -22.92 6.81 5.17
N PHE A 257 -22.01 7.76 5.42
CA PHE A 257 -22.20 8.88 6.34
C PHE A 257 -22.62 8.47 7.76
N ASN A 258 -21.99 7.41 8.28
CA ASN A 258 -22.25 6.86 9.62
C ASN A 258 -23.72 6.44 9.82
N TYR A 259 -24.41 6.02 8.76
CA TYR A 259 -25.76 5.46 8.92
C TYR A 259 -25.70 4.21 9.82
N GLN A 260 -26.56 4.18 10.86
CA GLN A 260 -26.56 3.33 12.07
C GLN A 260 -25.70 3.80 13.25
N ASP A 261 -24.59 4.48 13.00
CA ASP A 261 -23.69 4.96 14.05
C ASP A 261 -24.01 6.41 14.49
N ASP A 262 -24.64 7.19 13.62
CA ASP A 262 -25.21 8.52 13.88
C ASP A 262 -26.74 8.43 13.99
N GLU A 263 -27.27 8.57 15.20
CA GLU A 263 -28.70 8.48 15.50
C GLU A 263 -29.52 9.61 14.82
N ASP A 264 -28.96 10.82 14.74
CA ASP A 264 -29.65 11.98 14.17
C ASP A 264 -29.77 11.83 12.65
N PHE A 265 -28.68 11.43 11.97
CA PHE A 265 -28.70 11.16 10.54
C PHE A 265 -29.63 9.99 10.21
N THR A 266 -29.50 8.87 10.94
CA THR A 266 -30.31 7.65 10.73
C THR A 266 -31.80 7.94 10.89
N THR A 267 -32.19 8.65 11.96
CA THR A 267 -33.59 8.99 12.23
C THR A 267 -34.18 9.90 11.15
N ALA A 268 -33.44 10.93 10.73
CA ALA A 268 -33.88 11.82 9.67
C ALA A 268 -34.00 11.09 8.33
N TRP A 269 -33.02 10.25 8.00
CA TRP A 269 -33.01 9.42 6.78
C TRP A 269 -34.22 8.48 6.73
N ASP A 270 -34.45 7.70 7.80
CA ASP A 270 -35.51 6.70 7.89
C ASP A 270 -36.91 7.31 7.96
N SER A 271 -37.08 8.45 8.63
CA SER A 271 -38.36 9.18 8.66
C SER A 271 -38.63 9.97 7.37
N GLY A 272 -37.61 10.15 6.53
CA GLY A 272 -37.68 10.93 5.31
C GLY A 272 -37.78 12.44 5.53
N THR A 273 -37.51 12.94 6.75
CA THR A 273 -37.68 14.34 7.13
C THR A 273 -36.44 14.87 7.87
N ILE A 274 -35.77 15.83 7.25
CA ILE A 274 -34.66 16.58 7.84
C ILE A 274 -35.22 17.65 8.75
N GLY A 275 -34.69 17.75 9.98
CA GLY A 275 -35.09 18.77 10.94
C GLY A 275 -36.57 18.70 11.32
N ALA A 276 -37.11 17.50 11.53
CA ALA A 276 -38.53 17.27 11.84
C ALA A 276 -39.07 18.11 13.01
N ASN A 277 -38.22 18.46 13.97
CA ASN A 277 -38.55 19.28 15.15
C ASN A 277 -38.21 20.78 14.97
N THR A 278 -37.88 21.21 13.76
CA THR A 278 -37.52 22.60 13.43
C THR A 278 -38.69 23.35 12.81
N SER A 279 -38.56 24.66 12.62
CA SER A 279 -39.57 25.49 11.97
C SER A 279 -39.64 25.31 10.44
N SER A 280 -38.69 24.58 9.83
CA SER A 280 -38.58 24.40 8.38
C SER A 280 -38.20 22.95 8.02
N PRO A 281 -39.04 21.96 8.35
CA PRO A 281 -38.77 20.57 7.98
C PRO A 281 -38.77 20.43 6.45
N ARG A 282 -37.86 19.60 5.94
CA ARG A 282 -37.73 19.33 4.50
C ARG A 282 -37.49 17.85 4.23
N PRO A 283 -37.88 17.33 3.05
CA PRO A 283 -37.69 15.90 2.75
C PRO A 283 -36.20 15.56 2.63
N THR A 284 -35.87 14.30 2.94
CA THR A 284 -34.54 13.75 2.62
C THR A 284 -34.38 13.53 1.11
N PRO A 285 -33.15 13.65 0.58
CA PRO A 285 -32.84 13.34 -0.82
C PRO A 285 -33.27 11.92 -1.21
N LYS A 286 -33.61 11.72 -2.48
CA LYS A 286 -33.97 10.39 -3.02
C LYS A 286 -32.77 9.76 -3.71
N LEU A 287 -31.78 9.41 -2.89
CA LEU A 287 -30.52 8.80 -3.29
C LEU A 287 -30.39 7.38 -2.70
N ILE A 288 -29.73 6.48 -3.41
CA ILE A 288 -29.16 5.26 -2.83
C ILE A 288 -27.71 5.57 -2.46
N LEU A 289 -27.31 5.24 -1.23
CA LEU A 289 -25.93 5.43 -0.77
C LEU A 289 -25.26 4.06 -0.67
N VAL A 290 -24.05 3.95 -1.22
CA VAL A 290 -23.30 2.69 -1.31
C VAL A 290 -21.91 2.89 -0.72
N THR A 291 -21.54 2.05 0.24
CA THR A 291 -20.14 1.85 0.65
C THR A 291 -19.68 0.47 0.19
N PHE A 292 -18.45 0.36 -0.30
CA PHE A 292 -17.89 -0.94 -0.69
C PHE A 292 -17.23 -1.64 0.49
N ARG A 293 -17.31 -2.98 0.48
CA ARG A 293 -16.53 -3.88 1.32
C ARG A 293 -15.53 -4.61 0.44
N HIS A 294 -14.27 -4.19 0.54
CA HIS A 294 -13.19 -4.67 -0.34
C HIS A 294 -11.82 -4.72 0.37
N GLU A 295 -11.78 -5.15 1.63
CA GLU A 295 -10.53 -5.44 2.34
C GLU A 295 -9.69 -6.48 1.58
N THR A 296 -8.36 -6.36 1.68
CA THR A 296 -7.41 -7.17 0.92
C THR A 296 -6.38 -7.85 1.81
N PRO A 297 -5.59 -8.80 1.27
CA PRO A 297 -4.44 -9.35 1.99
C PRO A 297 -3.28 -8.37 2.24
N PHE A 298 -3.44 -7.09 1.89
CA PHE A 298 -2.43 -6.05 2.03
C PHE A 298 -2.93 -4.84 2.84
N TYR A 299 -4.25 -4.62 2.94
CA TYR A 299 -4.84 -3.44 3.59
C TYR A 299 -6.35 -3.59 3.85
N ASP A 300 -6.95 -2.65 4.59
CA ASP A 300 -8.37 -2.67 4.97
C ASP A 300 -9.33 -2.32 3.81
N ASP A 301 -8.77 -1.80 2.72
CA ASP A 301 -9.43 -1.63 1.43
C ASP A 301 -8.50 -2.04 0.25
N SER A 302 -8.96 -1.83 -0.98
CA SER A 302 -8.24 -2.18 -2.22
C SER A 302 -7.87 -0.98 -3.10
N TYR A 303 -8.10 0.25 -2.62
CA TYR A 303 -8.08 1.50 -3.38
C TYR A 303 -9.06 1.53 -4.57
N ALA A 304 -9.97 0.55 -4.63
CA ALA A 304 -10.94 0.34 -5.70
C ALA A 304 -10.37 0.37 -7.13
N VAL A 305 -9.10 -0.05 -7.31
CA VAL A 305 -8.39 -0.06 -8.60
C VAL A 305 -7.71 -1.39 -8.89
N ASN A 306 -7.40 -1.64 -10.15
CA ASN A 306 -6.58 -2.78 -10.57
C ASN A 306 -5.10 -2.47 -10.32
N ASN A 307 -4.37 -3.40 -9.71
CA ASN A 307 -2.91 -3.37 -9.62
C ASN A 307 -2.33 -4.79 -9.63
N ALA A 308 -1.07 -4.93 -10.06
CA ALA A 308 -0.47 -6.24 -10.30
C ALA A 308 -0.24 -7.08 -9.02
N ASN A 309 -0.26 -6.46 -7.84
CA ASN A 309 -0.02 -7.14 -6.56
C ASN A 309 -1.30 -7.69 -5.93
N MET A 310 -2.41 -6.96 -6.01
CA MET A 310 -3.68 -7.35 -5.36
C MET A 310 -4.69 -7.96 -6.32
N GLY A 311 -4.51 -7.75 -7.62
CA GLY A 311 -5.38 -8.26 -8.67
C GLY A 311 -6.37 -7.21 -9.21
N PRO A 312 -7.34 -7.66 -10.01
CA PRO A 312 -8.27 -6.78 -10.71
C PRO A 312 -9.46 -6.33 -9.82
N TRP A 313 -9.18 -5.65 -8.70
CA TRP A 313 -10.23 -5.17 -7.79
C TRP A 313 -11.12 -4.10 -8.40
N GLY A 314 -10.55 -3.15 -9.13
CA GLY A 314 -11.30 -2.14 -9.87
C GLY A 314 -12.28 -2.76 -10.86
N ASP A 315 -11.87 -3.81 -11.59
CA ASP A 315 -12.79 -4.52 -12.47
C ASP A 315 -13.85 -5.33 -11.71
N ALA A 316 -13.49 -5.97 -10.59
CA ALA A 316 -14.45 -6.72 -9.78
C ALA A 316 -15.56 -5.81 -9.24
N LEU A 317 -15.20 -4.63 -8.75
CA LEU A 317 -16.18 -3.64 -8.28
C LEU A 317 -17.01 -3.08 -9.45
N ASN A 318 -16.35 -2.64 -10.52
CA ASN A 318 -17.00 -1.91 -11.60
C ASN A 318 -17.75 -2.79 -12.62
N GLU A 319 -17.34 -4.04 -12.83
CA GLU A 319 -17.92 -4.94 -13.82
C GLU A 319 -18.71 -6.11 -13.22
N GLU A 320 -18.55 -6.41 -11.93
CA GLU A 320 -19.29 -7.50 -11.27
C GLU A 320 -20.24 -6.95 -10.19
N LEU A 321 -19.72 -6.18 -9.22
CA LEU A 321 -20.52 -5.71 -8.09
C LEU A 321 -21.51 -4.60 -8.45
N ILE A 322 -21.07 -3.54 -9.11
CA ILE A 322 -21.96 -2.44 -9.52
C ILE A 322 -23.11 -2.96 -10.41
N PRO A 323 -22.88 -3.79 -11.45
CA PRO A 323 -23.97 -4.38 -12.21
C PRO A 323 -24.92 -5.26 -11.39
N HIS A 324 -24.40 -5.95 -10.36
CA HIS A 324 -25.24 -6.70 -9.42
C HIS A 324 -26.13 -5.76 -8.60
N ILE A 325 -25.60 -4.64 -8.12
CA ILE A 325 -26.35 -3.58 -7.42
C ILE A 325 -27.43 -3.03 -8.34
N ASP A 326 -27.09 -2.67 -9.59
CA ASP A 326 -28.05 -2.10 -10.55
C ASP A 326 -29.19 -3.05 -10.91
N LYS A 327 -28.93 -4.36 -10.90
CA LYS A 327 -29.96 -5.38 -11.15
C LYS A 327 -30.89 -5.57 -9.94
N THR A 328 -30.38 -5.34 -8.74
CA THR A 328 -31.04 -5.70 -7.48
C THR A 328 -31.81 -4.52 -6.90
N PHE A 329 -31.24 -3.33 -7.01
CA PHE A 329 -31.81 -2.10 -6.52
C PHE A 329 -32.25 -1.24 -7.69
N ASN A 330 -33.32 -0.48 -7.52
CA ASN A 330 -33.88 0.38 -8.57
C ASN A 330 -32.95 1.59 -8.88
N THR A 331 -31.69 1.37 -9.24
CA THR A 331 -30.71 2.42 -9.55
C THR A 331 -30.91 3.00 -10.95
N ILE A 332 -30.45 4.22 -11.17
CA ILE A 332 -30.25 4.77 -12.52
C ILE A 332 -28.83 4.35 -12.95
N ALA A 333 -28.74 3.35 -13.82
CA ALA A 333 -27.49 2.78 -14.30
C ALA A 333 -26.79 3.62 -15.40
N GLU A 334 -26.74 4.94 -15.22
CA GLU A 334 -26.19 5.91 -16.18
C GLU A 334 -25.15 6.81 -15.49
N PRO A 335 -24.08 7.25 -16.19
CA PRO A 335 -22.99 7.99 -15.56
C PRO A 335 -23.45 9.26 -14.83
N TYR A 336 -24.37 10.04 -15.41
CA TYR A 336 -24.87 11.27 -14.78
C TYR A 336 -25.54 11.03 -13.41
N ALA A 337 -25.94 9.80 -13.11
CA ALA A 337 -26.60 9.43 -11.86
C ALA A 337 -25.71 8.58 -10.92
N ARG A 338 -24.42 8.43 -11.25
CA ARG A 338 -23.43 7.75 -10.40
C ARG A 338 -22.37 8.75 -9.95
N ILE A 339 -22.35 9.08 -8.67
CA ILE A 339 -21.38 10.01 -8.09
C ILE A 339 -20.39 9.26 -7.22
N GLN A 340 -19.11 9.57 -7.38
CA GLN A 340 -18.06 9.15 -6.49
C GLN A 340 -17.84 10.21 -5.42
N GLU A 341 -17.73 9.82 -4.17
CA GLU A 341 -17.37 10.72 -3.10
C GLU A 341 -16.57 10.00 -2.01
N GLY A 342 -15.74 10.75 -1.28
CA GLY A 342 -14.95 10.18 -0.20
C GLY A 342 -13.91 11.14 0.36
N GLY A 343 -13.38 10.77 1.52
CA GLY A 343 -12.33 11.51 2.23
C GLY A 343 -11.04 10.69 2.37
N SER A 344 -9.88 11.35 2.48
CA SER A 344 -8.59 10.67 2.73
C SER A 344 -8.28 9.61 1.65
N THR A 345 -8.00 8.35 2.02
CA THR A 345 -7.95 7.19 1.12
C THR A 345 -9.13 7.19 0.14
N GLY A 346 -10.36 7.27 0.66
CA GLY A 346 -11.59 7.34 -0.14
C GLY A 346 -11.68 8.57 -1.05
N GLY A 347 -11.01 9.67 -0.68
CA GLY A 347 -10.91 10.85 -1.53
C GLY A 347 -10.10 10.57 -2.80
N TRP A 348 -9.01 9.80 -2.67
CA TRP A 348 -8.22 9.35 -3.81
C TRP A 348 -8.98 8.28 -4.61
N GLU A 349 -9.63 7.32 -3.96
CA GLU A 349 -10.46 6.29 -4.63
C GLU A 349 -11.57 6.91 -5.48
N SER A 350 -12.26 7.92 -4.92
CA SER A 350 -13.32 8.68 -5.59
C SER A 350 -12.80 9.37 -6.86
N ALA A 351 -11.64 10.05 -6.76
CA ALA A 351 -11.01 10.69 -7.91
C ALA A 351 -10.53 9.66 -8.95
N ALA A 352 -9.83 8.62 -8.51
CA ALA A 352 -9.28 7.58 -9.37
C ALA A 352 -10.38 6.83 -10.13
N ASN A 353 -11.50 6.49 -9.47
CA ASN A 353 -12.62 5.82 -10.11
C ASN A 353 -13.24 6.69 -11.22
N LEU A 354 -13.44 7.98 -11.01
CA LEU A 354 -13.88 8.86 -12.10
C LEU A 354 -12.84 8.97 -13.22
N ILE A 355 -11.56 9.16 -12.87
CA ILE A 355 -10.48 9.41 -13.84
C ILE A 355 -10.21 8.19 -14.70
N PHE A 356 -10.25 6.99 -14.12
CA PHE A 356 -10.10 5.73 -14.84
C PHE A 356 -11.40 5.26 -15.49
N ARG A 357 -12.57 5.60 -14.94
CA ARG A 357 -13.90 5.20 -15.47
C ARG A 357 -14.83 6.38 -15.72
N PRO A 358 -14.44 7.35 -16.58
CA PRO A 358 -15.33 8.46 -16.96
C PRO A 358 -16.51 7.98 -17.80
N ASP A 359 -16.44 6.75 -18.32
CA ASP A 359 -17.56 6.04 -18.96
C ASP A 359 -18.62 5.56 -17.97
N LEU A 360 -18.27 5.39 -16.68
CA LEU A 360 -19.13 4.79 -15.67
C LEU A 360 -19.68 5.78 -14.65
N PHE A 361 -18.88 6.76 -14.24
CA PHE A 361 -19.21 7.72 -13.18
C PHE A 361 -19.34 9.14 -13.71
N GLY A 362 -20.28 9.93 -13.18
CA GLY A 362 -20.59 11.27 -13.65
C GLY A 362 -19.61 12.32 -13.13
N ALA A 363 -19.37 12.33 -11.82
CA ALA A 363 -18.44 13.25 -11.17
C ALA A 363 -17.87 12.63 -9.89
N CYS A 364 -16.79 13.23 -9.39
CA CYS A 364 -16.18 12.92 -8.11
C CYS A 364 -16.15 14.17 -7.22
N PHE A 365 -16.49 13.98 -5.94
CA PHE A 365 -16.35 14.96 -4.87
C PHE A 365 -15.35 14.40 -3.86
N SER A 366 -14.08 14.78 -4.02
CA SER A 366 -12.95 14.24 -3.26
C SER A 366 -12.52 15.22 -2.17
N SER A 367 -12.50 14.75 -0.93
CA SER A 367 -12.16 15.57 0.24
C SER A 367 -10.81 15.14 0.83
N TYR A 368 -9.90 16.10 1.02
CA TYR A 368 -8.53 15.92 1.58
C TYR A 368 -7.88 14.59 1.16
N PRO A 369 -7.84 14.31 -0.16
CA PRO A 369 -7.52 12.98 -0.65
C PRO A 369 -6.07 12.61 -0.37
N ASP A 370 -5.79 11.32 -0.29
CA ASP A 370 -4.44 10.80 -0.49
C ASP A 370 -3.80 11.42 -1.74
N SER A 371 -2.45 11.45 -1.79
CA SER A 371 -1.72 12.28 -2.75
C SER A 371 -2.16 12.07 -4.20
N LEU A 372 -2.83 13.06 -4.79
CA LEU A 372 -3.29 13.01 -6.19
C LEU A 372 -2.17 13.20 -7.22
N ASP A 373 -1.04 13.78 -6.79
CA ASP A 373 0.18 13.97 -7.58
C ASP A 373 1.42 13.72 -6.68
N PHE A 374 2.38 12.94 -7.16
CA PHE A 374 3.53 12.51 -6.36
C PHE A 374 4.75 13.43 -6.45
N HIS A 375 4.67 14.60 -7.11
CA HIS A 375 5.61 15.69 -6.82
C HIS A 375 5.53 16.08 -5.34
N ARG A 376 4.41 15.79 -4.67
CA ARG A 376 4.21 15.85 -3.22
C ARG A 376 3.41 14.64 -2.72
N HIS A 377 4.13 13.58 -2.34
CA HIS A 377 3.53 12.45 -1.63
C HIS A 377 3.64 12.67 -0.12
N GLN A 378 2.55 13.15 0.50
CA GLN A 378 2.62 13.91 1.75
C GLN A 378 3.69 15.02 1.65
N ASP A 379 4.62 15.10 2.63
CA ASP A 379 5.74 16.05 2.61
C ASP A 379 6.93 15.57 1.73
N ILE A 380 6.91 14.33 1.22
CA ILE A 380 8.00 13.79 0.39
C ILE A 380 7.90 14.37 -1.03
N PRO A 381 8.94 15.07 -1.55
CA PRO A 381 8.98 15.44 -2.95
C PRO A 381 9.47 14.26 -3.81
N LEU A 382 8.63 13.22 -3.94
CA LEU A 382 9.02 11.86 -4.33
C LEU A 382 9.83 11.78 -5.62
N TYR A 383 9.49 12.58 -6.63
CA TYR A 383 10.20 12.57 -7.91
C TYR A 383 11.59 13.22 -7.91
N THR A 384 11.94 13.98 -6.87
CA THR A 384 13.21 14.72 -6.83
C THR A 384 14.06 14.44 -5.59
N ALA A 385 13.47 13.86 -4.55
CA ALA A 385 14.20 13.45 -3.36
C ALA A 385 15.07 12.22 -3.63
N SER A 386 16.26 12.20 -3.02
CA SER A 386 17.10 10.99 -2.93
C SER A 386 16.80 10.15 -1.69
N ASN A 387 16.07 10.71 -0.72
CA ASN A 387 15.74 10.05 0.54
C ASN A 387 14.34 10.48 1.02
N ALA A 388 13.51 9.52 1.42
CA ALA A 388 12.15 9.73 1.89
C ALA A 388 12.07 10.26 3.33
N TYR A 389 13.16 10.18 4.10
CA TYR A 389 13.17 10.52 5.53
C TYR A 389 13.88 11.83 5.83
N SER A 390 14.77 12.28 4.95
CA SER A 390 15.60 13.44 5.19
C SER A 390 15.80 14.28 3.93
N ARG A 391 15.73 15.60 4.12
CA ARG A 391 16.08 16.57 3.07
C ARG A 391 17.60 16.67 2.93
N PRO A 392 18.12 17.23 1.81
CA PRO A 392 19.56 17.40 1.61
C PRO A 392 20.29 18.21 2.70
N ASN A 393 19.57 19.07 3.43
CA ASN A 393 20.10 19.84 4.56
C ASN A 393 20.07 19.08 5.89
N GLY A 394 19.64 17.81 5.89
CA GLY A 394 19.55 16.94 7.06
C GLY A 394 18.26 17.07 7.88
N THR A 395 17.32 17.93 7.51
CA THR A 395 16.03 18.01 8.25
C THR A 395 15.13 16.84 7.92
N ALA A 396 14.42 16.33 8.91
CA ALA A 396 13.48 15.23 8.74
C ALA A 396 12.32 15.63 7.81
N ILE A 397 11.87 14.69 6.99
CA ILE A 397 10.59 14.77 6.29
C ILE A 397 9.51 14.25 7.24
N ASN A 398 8.44 15.03 7.38
CA ASN A 398 7.40 14.77 8.37
C ASN A 398 6.18 14.11 7.72
N SER A 399 5.39 13.42 8.52
CA SER A 399 4.22 12.70 8.03
C SER A 399 2.95 12.97 8.83
N ILE A 400 3.07 13.28 10.12
CA ILE A 400 1.92 13.65 10.96
C ILE A 400 2.19 14.97 11.69
N ARG A 401 1.23 15.89 11.62
CA ARG A 401 1.20 17.15 12.36
C ARG A 401 -0.18 17.44 12.95
N THR A 402 -0.21 18.36 13.92
CA THR A 402 -1.42 18.95 14.48
C THR A 402 -1.19 20.43 14.78
N TYR A 403 -2.24 21.17 15.13
CA TYR A 403 -2.12 22.57 15.52
C TYR A 403 -2.58 22.78 16.97
N ARG A 404 -1.66 23.27 17.82
CA ARG A 404 -1.96 23.64 19.22
C ARG A 404 -1.83 25.14 19.38
N ASN A 405 -2.91 25.81 19.79
CA ASN A 405 -2.96 27.28 19.87
C ASN A 405 -2.45 27.95 18.58
N ASN A 406 -2.93 27.47 17.42
CA ASN A 406 -2.56 27.98 16.10
C ASN A 406 -1.07 27.82 15.71
N THR A 407 -0.33 26.99 16.44
CA THR A 407 1.07 26.66 16.17
C THR A 407 1.17 25.21 15.72
N GLU A 408 1.88 24.97 14.61
CA GLU A 408 2.13 23.62 14.11
C GLU A 408 2.99 22.82 15.11
N VAL A 409 2.59 21.57 15.32
CA VAL A 409 3.29 20.59 16.14
C VAL A 409 3.46 19.32 15.32
N ILE A 410 4.71 18.92 15.08
CA ILE A 410 5.02 17.65 14.41
C ILE A 410 4.85 16.52 15.43
N LEU A 411 4.08 15.50 15.05
CA LEU A 411 3.82 14.31 15.88
C LEU A 411 4.66 13.12 15.43
N ALA A 412 4.87 12.95 14.12
CA ALA A 412 5.70 11.91 13.57
C ALA A 412 6.44 12.36 12.31
N SER A 413 7.63 11.80 12.13
CA SER A 413 8.38 11.81 10.87
C SER A 413 8.04 10.60 10.02
N THR A 414 8.24 10.72 8.70
CA THR A 414 8.08 9.61 7.75
C THR A 414 8.90 8.39 8.15
N ALA A 415 10.10 8.60 8.72
CA ALA A 415 10.94 7.53 9.23
C ALA A 415 10.29 6.78 10.39
N GLN A 416 9.70 7.51 11.36
CA GLN A 416 9.07 6.90 12.52
C GLN A 416 7.91 5.99 12.14
N GLU A 417 7.05 6.43 11.21
CA GLU A 417 5.95 5.60 10.73
C GLU A 417 6.43 4.39 9.95
N ASN A 418 7.35 4.56 9.00
CA ASN A 418 7.88 3.42 8.25
C ASN A 418 8.59 2.41 9.18
N HIS A 419 9.31 2.88 10.20
CA HIS A 419 9.95 1.99 11.18
C HIS A 419 8.94 1.29 12.09
N TRP A 420 7.88 2.00 12.49
CA TRP A 420 6.76 1.44 13.25
C TRP A 420 6.03 0.36 12.45
N GLU A 421 5.64 0.67 11.21
CA GLU A 421 4.97 -0.30 10.32
C GLU A 421 5.81 -1.55 10.05
N LEU A 422 7.13 -1.38 9.93
CA LEU A 422 8.07 -2.49 9.69
C LEU A 422 8.09 -3.49 10.87
N THR A 423 7.56 -3.13 12.05
CA THR A 423 7.33 -4.09 13.14
C THR A 423 6.17 -5.03 12.85
N PHE A 424 5.19 -4.64 12.03
CA PHE A 424 3.99 -5.42 11.70
C PHE A 424 4.09 -6.21 10.39
N GLY A 425 4.96 -5.80 9.47
CA GLY A 425 5.14 -6.53 8.21
C GLY A 425 6.43 -6.19 7.47
N THR A 426 6.89 -7.12 6.62
CA THR A 426 7.96 -6.90 5.63
C THR A 426 7.43 -7.24 4.24
N SER A 427 8.07 -6.75 3.17
CA SER A 427 7.58 -6.98 1.79
C SER A 427 6.20 -6.33 1.54
N SER A 428 6.04 -5.12 2.05
CA SER A 428 4.83 -4.29 1.93
C SER A 428 3.52 -4.94 2.37
N ARG A 429 3.52 -5.73 3.45
CA ARG A 429 2.33 -6.47 3.94
C ARG A 429 2.00 -6.18 5.41
N SER A 430 2.31 -4.97 5.89
CA SER A 430 2.01 -4.55 7.27
C SER A 430 0.53 -4.33 7.55
N PHE A 431 -0.31 -4.21 6.51
CA PHE A 431 -1.69 -3.70 6.61
C PHE A 431 -1.80 -2.22 7.03
N LEU A 432 -0.76 -1.44 6.80
CA LEU A 432 -0.70 -0.04 7.20
C LEU A 432 -0.37 0.87 6.01
N GLN A 433 -0.59 2.18 6.21
CA GLN A 433 -0.71 3.20 5.16
C GLN A 433 0.50 3.26 4.19
N TRP A 434 1.72 3.23 4.71
CA TRP A 434 2.92 3.35 3.87
C TRP A 434 3.12 2.11 3.00
N ASP A 435 2.82 0.91 3.52
CA ASP A 435 2.91 -0.34 2.75
C ASP A 435 1.82 -0.46 1.68
N ILE A 436 0.59 -0.02 1.95
CA ILE A 436 -0.44 -0.04 0.92
C ILE A 436 -0.12 0.94 -0.21
N TRP A 437 0.50 2.10 0.07
CA TRP A 437 0.97 2.99 -1.00
C TRP A 437 2.07 2.36 -1.86
N GLN A 438 3.00 1.58 -1.29
CA GLN A 438 3.95 0.78 -2.11
C GLN A 438 3.22 -0.21 -3.03
N THR A 439 2.11 -0.76 -2.56
CA THR A 439 1.33 -1.78 -3.26
C THR A 439 0.47 -1.17 -4.38
N VAL A 440 -0.29 -0.13 -4.07
CA VAL A 440 -1.24 0.53 -4.97
C VAL A 440 -0.50 1.50 -5.87
N PHE A 441 0.14 2.53 -5.31
CA PHE A 441 0.81 3.56 -6.11
C PHE A 441 2.02 3.00 -6.84
N GLY A 442 2.81 2.15 -6.18
CA GLY A 442 3.88 1.40 -6.85
C GLY A 442 3.37 0.50 -7.97
N GLY A 443 2.19 -0.09 -7.82
CA GLY A 443 1.39 -0.72 -8.88
C GLY A 443 2.02 -1.93 -9.58
N VAL A 444 3.29 -2.23 -9.31
CA VAL A 444 4.10 -3.24 -9.99
C VAL A 444 4.67 -4.24 -9.00
N GLN A 445 4.82 -5.47 -9.47
CA GLN A 445 5.42 -6.56 -8.72
C GLN A 445 6.96 -6.51 -8.86
N GLY A 446 7.68 -6.69 -7.77
CA GLY A 446 9.11 -6.98 -7.76
C GLY A 446 9.42 -8.42 -8.19
N TYR A 447 10.68 -8.71 -8.48
CA TYR A 447 11.13 -10.04 -8.88
C TYR A 447 10.93 -11.07 -7.74
N ASN A 448 10.84 -10.61 -6.49
CA ASN A 448 10.51 -11.37 -5.30
C ASN A 448 9.01 -11.67 -5.10
N HIS A 449 8.15 -11.33 -6.06
CA HIS A 449 6.69 -11.56 -6.07
C HIS A 449 5.83 -10.61 -5.22
N TYR A 450 6.45 -9.71 -4.47
CA TYR A 450 5.78 -8.69 -3.64
C TYR A 450 5.82 -7.32 -4.33
N PRO A 451 5.14 -6.28 -3.80
CA PRO A 451 5.26 -4.92 -4.32
C PRO A 451 6.72 -4.47 -4.47
N LEU A 452 7.01 -3.79 -5.59
CA LEU A 452 8.32 -3.17 -5.79
C LEU A 452 8.41 -1.86 -5.00
N GLU A 453 9.03 -1.94 -3.83
CA GLU A 453 9.22 -0.77 -2.94
C GLU A 453 10.01 0.36 -3.64
N ALA A 454 9.51 1.59 -3.53
CA ALA A 454 10.11 2.81 -4.06
C ALA A 454 11.25 3.36 -3.20
N TRP A 455 11.37 2.92 -1.95
CA TRP A 455 12.48 3.25 -1.08
C TRP A 455 12.78 2.12 -0.10
N ASP A 456 14.00 2.14 0.45
CA ASP A 456 14.38 1.25 1.54
C ASP A 456 13.67 1.65 2.84
N LYS A 457 12.81 0.78 3.39
CA LYS A 457 12.02 1.09 4.60
C LYS A 457 12.89 1.34 5.85
N VAL A 458 14.15 0.88 5.89
CA VAL A 458 15.07 1.14 7.00
C VAL A 458 15.83 2.46 6.81
N THR A 459 16.38 2.72 5.62
CA THR A 459 17.28 3.87 5.38
C THR A 459 16.58 5.09 4.78
N GLY A 460 15.42 4.90 4.15
CA GLY A 460 14.69 5.90 3.39
C GLY A 460 15.30 6.18 2.02
N GLU A 461 16.34 5.47 1.59
CA GLU A 461 16.93 5.67 0.26
C GLU A 461 15.88 5.43 -0.84
N ILE A 462 15.62 6.45 -1.65
CA ILE A 462 14.65 6.36 -2.75
C ILE A 462 15.32 5.69 -3.94
N PHE A 463 14.59 4.79 -4.59
CA PHE A 463 14.99 4.11 -5.82
C PHE A 463 14.26 4.76 -7.02
N PRO A 464 14.91 5.66 -7.79
CA PRO A 464 14.22 6.47 -8.80
C PRO A 464 13.53 5.63 -9.89
N HIS A 465 14.11 4.49 -10.27
CA HIS A 465 13.53 3.58 -11.24
C HIS A 465 12.27 2.84 -10.74
N ALA A 466 12.12 2.66 -9.42
CA ALA A 466 10.87 2.14 -8.85
C ALA A 466 9.81 3.26 -8.77
N VAL A 467 10.21 4.46 -8.36
CA VAL A 467 9.36 5.66 -8.36
C VAL A 467 8.78 5.98 -9.76
N GLU A 468 9.51 5.70 -10.84
CA GLU A 468 8.98 5.88 -12.19
C GLU A 468 7.69 5.08 -12.43
N SER A 469 7.55 3.90 -11.81
CA SER A 469 6.36 3.07 -11.93
C SER A 469 5.14 3.68 -11.23
N TRP A 470 5.35 4.58 -10.26
CA TRP A 470 4.27 5.25 -9.53
C TRP A 470 3.44 6.17 -10.43
N LYS A 471 4.01 6.65 -11.54
CA LYS A 471 3.32 7.52 -12.49
C LYS A 471 2.05 6.92 -13.11
N HIS A 472 1.89 5.59 -13.06
CA HIS A 472 0.66 4.93 -13.48
C HIS A 472 -0.53 5.24 -12.57
N MET A 473 -0.28 5.57 -11.31
CA MET A 473 -1.29 5.91 -10.30
C MET A 473 -1.25 7.39 -9.86
N ASP A 474 -0.30 8.17 -10.37
CA ASP A 474 -0.31 9.62 -10.23
C ASP A 474 -1.43 10.20 -11.12
N LEU A 475 -2.50 10.70 -10.51
CA LEU A 475 -3.72 11.07 -11.22
C LEU A 475 -3.51 12.32 -12.09
N ALA A 476 -2.69 13.28 -11.66
CA ALA A 476 -2.32 14.44 -12.47
C ALA A 476 -1.45 14.03 -13.66
N HIS A 477 -0.47 13.15 -13.45
CA HIS A 477 0.34 12.58 -14.51
C HIS A 477 -0.50 11.80 -15.52
N TYR A 478 -1.41 10.96 -15.04
CA TYR A 478 -2.29 10.15 -15.88
C TYR A 478 -3.19 11.03 -16.76
N ILE A 479 -3.85 12.04 -16.18
CA ILE A 479 -4.68 13.02 -16.90
C ILE A 479 -3.84 13.75 -17.96
N THR A 480 -2.70 14.32 -17.56
CA THR A 480 -1.90 15.15 -18.46
C THR A 480 -1.26 14.34 -19.59
N THR A 481 -0.88 13.09 -19.36
CA THR A 481 -0.34 12.24 -20.44
C THR A 481 -1.43 11.69 -21.38
N ASN A 482 -2.67 11.59 -20.92
CA ASN A 482 -3.82 11.12 -21.70
C ASN A 482 -4.81 12.22 -22.13
N TRP A 483 -4.36 13.48 -22.11
CA TRP A 483 -5.23 14.64 -22.31
C TRP A 483 -5.84 14.71 -23.71
N ASP A 484 -4.99 14.60 -24.74
CA ASP A 484 -5.35 14.68 -26.18
C ASP A 484 -5.02 13.34 -26.90
N THR A 485 -5.06 12.23 -26.17
CA THR A 485 -4.89 10.88 -26.75
C THR A 485 -6.25 10.28 -27.11
N GLU A 486 -6.30 9.00 -27.46
CA GLU A 486 -7.57 8.28 -27.67
C GLU A 486 -8.50 8.34 -26.45
N LYS A 487 -7.94 8.43 -25.23
CA LYS A 487 -8.73 8.57 -24.01
C LYS A 487 -9.34 9.97 -23.85
N ASN A 488 -8.78 10.98 -24.52
CA ASN A 488 -9.27 12.36 -24.59
C ASN A 488 -9.71 12.94 -23.23
N LEU A 489 -8.92 12.71 -22.17
CA LEU A 489 -9.31 13.05 -20.80
C LEU A 489 -9.49 14.54 -20.57
N GLY A 490 -8.83 15.39 -21.38
CA GLY A 490 -9.01 16.84 -21.33
C GLY A 490 -10.45 17.28 -21.65
N VAL A 491 -11.13 16.56 -22.52
CA VAL A 491 -12.55 16.79 -22.83
C VAL A 491 -13.43 15.97 -21.89
N ASN A 492 -13.10 14.69 -21.70
CA ASN A 492 -13.97 13.75 -21.01
C ASN A 492 -14.12 14.06 -19.51
N LEU A 493 -13.13 14.65 -18.84
CA LEU A 493 -13.18 14.95 -17.40
C LEU A 493 -13.55 16.40 -17.07
N ARG A 494 -13.73 17.26 -18.08
CA ARG A 494 -13.96 18.68 -17.87
C ARG A 494 -15.20 18.92 -17.01
N ASN A 495 -15.05 19.73 -15.95
CA ASN A 495 -16.10 20.08 -14.98
C ASN A 495 -16.68 18.91 -14.17
N ARG A 496 -15.97 17.78 -14.07
CA ARG A 496 -16.44 16.57 -13.37
C ARG A 496 -15.63 16.23 -12.11
N ILE A 497 -14.53 16.95 -11.87
CA ILE A 497 -13.63 16.74 -10.73
C ILE A 497 -13.78 17.90 -9.75
N PHE A 498 -14.19 17.58 -8.53
CA PHE A 498 -14.34 18.52 -7.42
C PHE A 498 -13.47 18.08 -6.26
N VAL A 499 -12.45 18.87 -5.92
CA VAL A 499 -11.49 18.55 -4.86
C VAL A 499 -11.49 19.64 -3.79
N TYR A 500 -11.54 19.23 -2.53
CA TYR A 500 -11.41 20.11 -1.38
C TYR A 500 -10.26 19.64 -0.49
N VAL A 501 -9.49 20.56 0.11
CA VAL A 501 -8.51 20.22 1.16
C VAL A 501 -8.35 21.36 2.17
N GLY A 502 -8.06 21.00 3.42
CA GLY A 502 -7.64 21.94 4.45
C GLY A 502 -6.16 22.30 4.31
N GLU A 503 -5.81 23.58 4.43
CA GLU A 503 -4.39 24.01 4.38
C GLU A 503 -3.57 23.53 5.58
N ARG A 504 -4.25 23.05 6.63
CA ARG A 504 -3.68 22.48 7.85
C ARG A 504 -3.84 20.98 7.94
N ASP A 505 -4.04 20.31 6.81
CA ASP A 505 -4.15 18.86 6.74
C ASP A 505 -3.07 18.16 7.57
N ASN A 506 -3.49 17.29 8.49
CA ASN A 506 -2.63 16.65 9.48
C ASN A 506 -1.59 15.72 8.86
N TYR A 507 -1.81 15.27 7.62
CA TYR A 507 -0.99 14.30 6.92
C TYR A 507 -0.26 14.91 5.71
N PHE A 508 -0.22 16.24 5.63
CA PHE A 508 0.42 16.99 4.53
C PHE A 508 -0.18 16.71 3.14
N LEU A 509 -1.43 16.22 3.07
CA LEU A 509 -2.07 15.85 1.80
C LEU A 509 -2.42 17.06 0.93
N ASN A 510 -2.50 18.25 1.52
CA ASN A 510 -2.70 19.51 0.79
C ASN A 510 -1.62 19.75 -0.28
N GLY A 511 -0.38 19.28 -0.05
CA GLY A 511 0.71 19.41 -1.01
C GLY A 511 0.42 18.72 -2.35
N GLY A 512 -0.08 17.47 -2.31
CA GLY A 512 -0.43 16.71 -3.51
C GLY A 512 -1.61 17.32 -4.27
N VAL A 513 -2.57 17.93 -3.56
CA VAL A 513 -3.70 18.65 -4.17
C VAL A 513 -3.23 19.90 -4.92
N HIS A 514 -2.33 20.70 -4.33
CA HIS A 514 -1.76 21.88 -4.98
C HIS A 514 -0.99 21.53 -6.27
N GLU A 515 -0.21 20.44 -6.25
CA GLU A 515 0.50 19.96 -7.45
C GLU A 515 -0.48 19.47 -8.52
N PHE A 516 -1.52 18.73 -8.12
CA PHE A 516 -2.56 18.29 -9.04
C PHE A 516 -3.27 19.48 -9.72
N ASP A 517 -3.76 20.45 -8.94
CA ASP A 517 -4.41 21.68 -9.45
C ASP A 517 -3.48 22.40 -10.44
N SER A 518 -2.26 22.73 -10.00
CA SER A 518 -1.27 23.44 -10.80
C SER A 518 -1.10 22.80 -12.19
N ARG A 519 -0.98 21.47 -12.24
CA ARG A 519 -0.71 20.74 -13.48
C ARG A 519 -1.91 20.64 -14.39
N VAL A 520 -3.10 20.35 -13.86
CA VAL A 520 -4.31 20.26 -14.70
C VAL A 520 -4.78 21.64 -15.15
N THR A 521 -4.68 22.65 -14.30
CA THR A 521 -5.01 24.04 -14.62
C THR A 521 -4.04 24.61 -15.66
N ALA A 522 -2.75 24.28 -15.60
CA ALA A 522 -1.77 24.68 -16.61
C ALA A 522 -2.14 24.19 -18.02
N ARG A 523 -2.86 23.07 -18.14
CA ARG A 523 -3.27 22.49 -19.43
C ARG A 523 -4.70 22.84 -19.84
N GLY A 524 -5.66 22.77 -18.92
CA GLY A 524 -7.08 23.00 -19.17
C GLY A 524 -7.57 24.43 -18.96
N GLY A 525 -6.75 25.27 -18.32
CA GLY A 525 -7.12 26.60 -17.88
C GLY A 525 -8.00 26.61 -16.62
N PRO A 526 -8.28 27.80 -16.06
CA PRO A 526 -9.11 27.95 -14.87
C PRO A 526 -10.50 27.34 -15.07
N GLY A 527 -10.97 26.60 -14.06
CA GLY A 527 -12.31 26.00 -14.07
C GLY A 527 -12.42 24.72 -14.89
N TRP A 528 -11.32 24.11 -15.35
CA TRP A 528 -11.35 22.77 -15.93
C TRP A 528 -11.73 21.69 -14.90
N ALA A 529 -11.18 21.82 -13.70
CA ALA A 529 -11.58 21.12 -12.48
C ALA A 529 -11.81 22.16 -11.37
N ASN A 530 -12.50 21.76 -10.28
CA ASN A 530 -12.83 22.65 -9.18
C ASN A 530 -11.99 22.33 -7.94
N PHE A 531 -11.30 23.33 -7.39
CA PHE A 531 -10.46 23.19 -6.21
C PHE A 531 -10.91 24.16 -5.12
N THR A 532 -11.04 23.66 -3.90
CA THR A 532 -11.35 24.46 -2.71
C THR A 532 -10.30 24.25 -1.65
N TYR A 533 -9.71 25.34 -1.17
CA TYR A 533 -8.73 25.34 -0.09
C TYR A 533 -9.31 26.08 1.12
N ILE A 534 -9.40 25.43 2.29
CA ILE A 534 -9.87 26.09 3.51
C ILE A 534 -8.70 26.30 4.46
N ALA A 535 -8.37 27.57 4.71
CA ALA A 535 -7.10 27.99 5.32
C ALA A 535 -6.87 27.48 6.76
N GLN A 536 -7.94 27.18 7.51
CA GLN A 536 -7.86 26.78 8.92
C GLN A 536 -8.28 25.34 9.15
N ASN A 537 -8.79 24.65 8.13
CA ASN A 537 -9.28 23.29 8.30
C ASN A 537 -8.10 22.31 8.30
N GLU A 538 -8.21 21.36 9.23
CA GLU A 538 -7.34 20.19 9.34
C GLU A 538 -7.87 19.06 8.43
N HIS A 539 -7.41 17.84 8.63
CA HIS A 539 -7.87 16.67 7.87
C HIS A 539 -9.28 16.27 8.32
N GLY A 540 -10.25 16.22 7.40
CA GLY A 540 -11.64 15.85 7.72
C GLY A 540 -12.72 16.77 7.13
N GLY A 541 -13.97 16.32 7.26
CA GLY A 541 -15.19 17.01 6.82
C GLY A 541 -15.76 16.50 5.48
N ASN A 542 -16.98 16.90 5.13
CA ASN A 542 -17.49 16.64 3.78
C ASN A 542 -16.79 17.57 2.76
N TYR A 543 -17.11 17.43 1.47
CA TYR A 543 -16.60 18.34 0.44
C TYR A 543 -16.89 19.81 0.81
N GLN A 544 -15.84 20.64 0.86
CA GLN A 544 -15.88 22.04 1.31
C GLN A 544 -16.34 22.23 2.77
N ASP A 545 -16.16 21.22 3.62
CA ASP A 545 -16.59 21.20 5.02
C ASP A 545 -18.09 21.49 5.18
N ARG A 546 -18.87 21.01 4.21
CA ARG A 546 -20.33 21.20 4.18
C ARG A 546 -21.02 20.38 5.26
N GLU A 547 -22.07 20.96 5.81
CA GLU A 547 -23.05 20.22 6.59
C GLU A 547 -23.63 19.08 5.72
N ILE A 548 -23.90 17.92 6.33
CA ILE A 548 -24.18 16.68 5.61
C ILE A 548 -25.41 16.78 4.69
N TRP A 549 -26.49 17.43 5.12
CA TRP A 549 -27.68 17.55 4.30
C TRP A 549 -27.50 18.56 3.17
N ASP A 550 -26.81 19.67 3.44
CA ASP A 550 -26.41 20.62 2.38
C ASP A 550 -25.45 19.97 1.36
N TYR A 551 -24.63 19.03 1.80
CA TYR A 551 -23.76 18.25 0.92
C TYR A 551 -24.56 17.26 0.07
N LEU A 552 -25.46 16.48 0.65
CA LEU A 552 -26.30 15.55 -0.10
C LEU A 552 -27.22 16.28 -1.10
N ASP A 553 -27.72 17.46 -0.76
CA ASP A 553 -28.46 18.33 -1.69
C ASP A 553 -27.58 18.81 -2.85
N LEU A 554 -26.30 19.11 -2.61
CA LEU A 554 -25.34 19.44 -3.67
C LEU A 554 -25.15 18.27 -4.63
N LEU A 555 -25.00 17.05 -4.12
CA LEU A 555 -24.84 15.85 -4.94
C LEU A 555 -26.10 15.55 -5.75
N GLU A 556 -27.28 15.60 -5.11
CA GLU A 556 -28.56 15.41 -5.79
C GLU A 556 -28.79 16.49 -6.86
N GLY A 557 -28.44 17.74 -6.55
CA GLY A 557 -28.52 18.86 -7.47
C GLY A 557 -27.61 18.69 -8.70
N TRP A 558 -26.39 18.17 -8.51
CA TRP A 558 -25.50 17.84 -9.64
C TRP A 558 -26.14 16.80 -10.56
N VAL A 559 -26.70 15.73 -10.00
CA VAL A 559 -27.38 14.68 -10.79
C VAL A 559 -28.58 15.23 -11.55
N GLN A 560 -29.40 16.06 -10.91
CA GLN A 560 -30.57 16.69 -11.54
C GLN A 560 -30.18 17.63 -12.68
N ASP A 561 -29.12 18.42 -12.49
CA ASP A 561 -28.61 19.34 -13.52
C ASP A 561 -28.09 18.59 -14.76
N HIS A 562 -27.45 17.44 -14.55
CA HIS A 562 -26.80 16.65 -15.60
C HIS A 562 -27.66 15.52 -16.17
N ALA A 563 -28.88 15.35 -15.68
CA ALA A 563 -29.86 14.43 -16.23
C ALA A 563 -30.24 14.78 -17.69
N PRO A 564 -30.78 13.85 -18.49
CA PRO A 564 -31.18 14.11 -19.88
C PRO A 564 -32.14 15.29 -20.07
N ASP A 565 -32.96 15.59 -19.05
CA ASP A 565 -33.90 16.71 -18.99
C ASP A 565 -33.43 17.86 -18.08
N GLY A 566 -32.21 17.77 -17.55
CA GLY A 566 -31.56 18.79 -16.73
C GLY A 566 -31.09 20.02 -17.51
N SER A 567 -30.57 21.04 -16.81
CA SER A 567 -30.10 22.27 -17.44
C SER A 567 -28.76 22.12 -18.16
N THR A 568 -27.90 21.20 -17.72
CA THR A 568 -26.62 20.89 -18.38
C THR A 568 -26.41 19.38 -18.56
N PRO A 569 -27.23 18.71 -19.39
CA PRO A 569 -27.16 17.25 -19.55
C PRO A 569 -25.75 16.74 -19.85
N LEU A 570 -25.31 15.69 -19.14
CA LEU A 570 -24.03 15.05 -19.42
C LEU A 570 -24.11 14.32 -20.77
N SER A 571 -23.33 14.80 -21.75
CA SER A 571 -23.35 14.22 -23.09
C SER A 571 -22.80 12.79 -23.09
N GLY A 572 -23.44 11.90 -23.85
CA GLY A 572 -22.91 10.56 -24.14
C GLY A 572 -21.55 10.58 -24.85
N ASP A 573 -21.17 11.70 -25.48
CA ASP A 573 -19.88 11.85 -26.14
C ASP A 573 -18.70 11.93 -25.15
N VAL A 574 -18.96 12.25 -23.87
CA VAL A 574 -17.93 12.36 -22.82
C VAL A 574 -17.93 11.20 -21.83
N THR A 575 -18.81 10.21 -22.03
CA THR A 575 -18.92 8.98 -21.24
C THR A 575 -18.61 7.74 -22.08
N VAL A 576 -17.70 7.88 -23.05
CA VAL A 576 -17.34 6.82 -23.99
C VAL A 576 -16.35 5.82 -23.39
N GLY A 577 -16.53 4.53 -23.71
CA GLY A 577 -15.64 3.46 -23.22
C GLY A 577 -14.17 3.57 -23.65
N SER A 578 -13.86 4.33 -24.71
CA SER A 578 -12.46 4.59 -25.12
C SER A 578 -11.70 5.45 -24.10
N ALA A 579 -12.41 6.16 -23.23
CA ALA A 579 -11.83 6.97 -22.16
C ALA A 579 -11.42 6.15 -20.94
N ARG A 580 -11.87 4.89 -20.85
CA ARG A 580 -11.52 3.98 -19.74
C ARG A 580 -10.01 3.76 -19.66
N GLY A 581 -9.52 3.72 -18.43
CA GLY A 581 -8.15 3.38 -18.05
C GLY A 581 -8.10 2.21 -17.08
N ASN A 582 -6.89 1.95 -16.60
CA ASN A 582 -6.61 0.94 -15.57
C ASN A 582 -7.16 -0.44 -15.95
N TYR A 583 -7.13 -0.77 -17.25
CA TYR A 583 -7.53 -2.10 -17.71
C TYR A 583 -6.61 -3.18 -17.13
N TRP A 584 -7.15 -4.34 -16.79
CA TRP A 584 -6.36 -5.40 -16.16
C TRP A 584 -5.18 -5.86 -17.03
N GLU A 585 -5.37 -5.95 -18.35
CA GLU A 585 -4.33 -6.28 -19.31
C GLU A 585 -3.23 -5.21 -19.39
N GLU A 586 -3.58 -3.92 -19.28
CA GLU A 586 -2.61 -2.82 -19.22
C GLU A 586 -1.76 -2.95 -17.95
N VAL A 587 -2.41 -3.20 -16.80
CA VAL A 587 -1.77 -3.40 -15.50
C VAL A 587 -0.80 -4.57 -15.51
N LEU A 588 -1.20 -5.71 -16.09
CA LEU A 588 -0.32 -6.87 -16.22
C LEU A 588 0.89 -6.59 -17.12
N ALA A 589 0.70 -5.82 -18.20
CA ALA A 589 1.77 -5.53 -19.16
C ALA A 589 2.91 -4.71 -18.55
N TYR A 590 2.61 -3.72 -17.70
CA TYR A 590 3.66 -2.91 -17.06
C TYR A 590 4.07 -3.43 -15.67
N GLY A 591 3.17 -4.12 -14.95
CA GLY A 591 3.35 -4.44 -13.54
C GLY A 591 3.35 -5.91 -13.17
N GLY A 592 2.89 -6.81 -14.05
CA GLY A 592 2.76 -8.24 -13.77
C GLY A 592 4.09 -9.00 -13.68
N ARG A 593 4.01 -10.31 -13.42
CA ARG A 593 5.19 -11.18 -13.32
C ARG A 593 6.10 -11.12 -14.56
N GLU A 594 5.54 -11.10 -15.76
CA GLU A 594 6.35 -11.01 -16.99
C GLU A 594 7.14 -9.70 -17.06
N ALA A 595 6.54 -8.58 -16.66
CA ALA A 595 7.23 -7.30 -16.56
C ALA A 595 8.36 -7.35 -15.51
N ALA A 596 8.13 -7.99 -14.36
CA ALA A 596 9.14 -8.19 -13.34
C ALA A 596 10.33 -9.02 -13.84
N VAL A 597 10.08 -10.09 -14.58
CA VAL A 597 11.12 -10.91 -15.23
C VAL A 597 11.86 -10.10 -16.30
N ALA A 598 11.16 -9.33 -17.13
CA ALA A 598 11.77 -8.55 -18.21
C ALA A 598 12.75 -7.46 -17.71
N ARG A 599 12.53 -6.94 -16.49
CA ARG A 599 13.47 -6.02 -15.82
C ARG A 599 14.78 -6.70 -15.40
N GLN A 600 14.82 -8.02 -15.35
CA GLN A 600 16.03 -8.78 -15.00
C GLN A 600 16.84 -9.16 -16.25
N ALA A 601 18.17 -9.15 -16.14
CA ALA A 601 19.08 -9.73 -17.13
C ALA A 601 20.39 -10.18 -16.48
N ALA A 602 20.97 -11.26 -17.01
CA ALA A 602 22.31 -11.69 -16.63
C ALA A 602 23.39 -10.70 -17.14
N PRO A 603 24.61 -10.75 -16.60
CA PRO A 603 25.74 -10.00 -17.13
C PRO A 603 25.99 -10.27 -18.63
N GLU A 604 26.25 -9.24 -19.42
CA GLU A 604 26.37 -9.34 -20.87
C GLU A 604 27.78 -8.98 -21.36
N VAL A 605 28.27 -9.70 -22.38
CA VAL A 605 29.55 -9.38 -23.05
C VAL A 605 29.34 -8.24 -24.04
N LEU A 606 29.93 -7.09 -23.77
CA LEU A 606 29.80 -5.89 -24.62
C LEU A 606 30.89 -5.81 -25.70
N GLY A 607 32.01 -6.50 -25.48
CA GLY A 607 33.10 -6.57 -26.45
C GLY A 607 34.28 -7.38 -25.91
N SER A 608 35.01 -8.02 -26.81
CA SER A 608 36.24 -8.74 -26.47
C SER A 608 37.31 -8.53 -27.54
N HIS A 609 38.56 -8.48 -27.08
CA HIS A 609 39.76 -8.46 -27.89
C HIS A 609 40.67 -9.59 -27.39
N GLN A 610 40.95 -10.56 -28.25
CA GLN A 610 41.91 -11.61 -27.92
C GLN A 610 43.33 -11.04 -27.98
N GLY A 611 44.09 -11.24 -26.90
CA GLY A 611 45.48 -10.84 -26.86
C GLY A 611 46.33 -11.64 -27.85
N GLY A 612 47.26 -10.98 -28.52
CA GLY A 612 48.18 -11.58 -29.47
C GLY A 612 49.45 -12.07 -28.80
N TRP A 613 49.79 -13.35 -29.01
CA TRP A 613 51.08 -13.90 -28.60
C TRP A 613 52.25 -13.25 -29.36
N GLU A 614 52.02 -12.80 -30.59
CA GLU A 614 53.03 -12.24 -31.49
C GLU A 614 53.35 -10.77 -31.20
N ASP A 615 52.36 -9.98 -30.76
CA ASP A 615 52.50 -8.53 -30.50
C ASP A 615 52.53 -8.18 -29.00
N GLY A 616 52.33 -9.18 -28.13
CA GLY A 616 52.31 -9.01 -26.67
C GLY A 616 51.07 -8.28 -26.14
N SER A 617 50.02 -8.12 -26.96
CA SER A 617 48.77 -7.49 -26.53
C SER A 617 48.02 -8.39 -25.54
N LYS A 618 47.41 -7.78 -24.52
CA LYS A 618 46.63 -8.52 -23.51
C LYS A 618 45.21 -8.75 -23.98
N ALA A 619 44.60 -9.84 -23.52
CA ALA A 619 43.16 -10.03 -23.68
C ALA A 619 42.41 -8.93 -22.92
N GLU A 620 41.43 -8.34 -23.58
CA GLU A 620 40.54 -7.35 -23.01
C GLU A 620 39.10 -7.78 -23.21
N VAL A 621 38.31 -7.79 -22.14
CA VAL A 621 36.89 -8.11 -22.21
C VAL A 621 36.12 -7.06 -21.43
N ARG A 622 35.06 -6.53 -22.05
CA ARG A 622 34.13 -5.56 -21.46
C ARG A 622 32.80 -6.25 -21.26
N MET A 623 32.25 -6.16 -20.05
CA MET A 623 30.96 -6.75 -19.72
C MET A 623 30.08 -5.75 -18.95
N SER A 624 28.77 -5.87 -19.07
CA SER A 624 27.82 -5.19 -18.19
C SER A 624 27.51 -6.08 -16.97
N PRO A 625 27.17 -5.52 -15.80
CA PRO A 625 26.70 -6.29 -14.65
C PRO A 625 25.32 -6.95 -14.81
N GLY A 626 24.63 -6.73 -15.94
CA GLY A 626 23.25 -7.14 -16.18
C GLY A 626 22.23 -6.10 -15.71
N ARG A 627 20.95 -6.51 -15.65
CA ARG A 627 19.85 -5.68 -15.14
C ARG A 627 19.21 -6.35 -13.93
N TRP A 628 18.90 -5.55 -12.93
CA TRP A 628 18.37 -5.96 -11.64
C TRP A 628 17.20 -5.06 -11.28
N ASP A 629 16.36 -5.51 -10.35
CA ASP A 629 15.32 -4.62 -9.84
C ASP A 629 15.95 -3.41 -9.11
N PRO A 630 15.28 -2.24 -9.10
CA PRO A 630 15.77 -1.06 -8.39
C PRO A 630 16.07 -1.35 -6.91
N GLY A 631 17.17 -0.80 -6.40
CA GLY A 631 17.61 -0.97 -5.01
C GLY A 631 18.40 -2.26 -4.71
N VAL A 632 18.72 -3.08 -5.73
CA VAL A 632 19.63 -4.22 -5.55
C VAL A 632 21.08 -3.73 -5.55
N VAL A 633 21.80 -4.03 -4.46
CA VAL A 633 23.24 -3.80 -4.35
C VAL A 633 23.99 -4.93 -5.06
N LEU A 634 24.98 -4.57 -5.90
CA LEU A 634 25.68 -5.52 -6.76
C LEU A 634 27.17 -5.63 -6.40
N GLU A 635 27.64 -6.88 -6.29
CA GLU A 635 29.06 -7.21 -6.17
C GLU A 635 29.47 -8.16 -7.31
N ALA A 636 30.50 -7.79 -8.06
CA ALA A 636 31.01 -8.58 -9.18
C ALA A 636 32.35 -9.26 -8.86
N VAL A 637 32.61 -10.39 -9.51
CA VAL A 637 33.90 -11.09 -9.47
C VAL A 637 34.21 -11.72 -10.83
N TRP A 638 35.45 -11.58 -11.27
CA TRP A 638 35.93 -12.26 -12.48
C TRP A 638 36.22 -13.72 -12.18
N LEU A 639 35.64 -14.61 -13.00
CA LEU A 639 35.90 -16.05 -12.97
C LEU A 639 36.77 -16.44 -14.15
N LEU A 640 37.86 -17.15 -13.91
CA LEU A 640 38.70 -17.78 -14.94
C LEU A 640 38.69 -19.29 -14.75
N ASN A 641 38.24 -20.03 -15.76
CA ASN A 641 37.99 -21.48 -15.68
C ASN A 641 37.14 -21.85 -14.45
N GLY A 642 36.10 -21.05 -14.21
CA GLY A 642 35.17 -21.21 -13.08
C GLY A 642 35.70 -20.80 -11.70
N LYS A 643 36.93 -20.28 -11.57
CA LYS A 643 37.52 -19.89 -10.29
C LYS A 643 37.66 -18.37 -10.15
N PRO A 644 37.37 -17.78 -8.97
CA PRO A 644 37.60 -16.36 -8.71
C PRO A 644 39.04 -15.95 -8.99
N ARG A 645 39.22 -14.89 -9.77
CA ARG A 645 40.55 -14.35 -10.13
C ARG A 645 40.92 -13.09 -9.32
N CYS A 646 39.93 -12.44 -8.71
CA CYS A 646 40.07 -11.25 -7.89
C CYS A 646 39.18 -11.36 -6.64
N ALA A 647 39.35 -10.44 -5.70
CA ALA A 647 38.33 -10.20 -4.68
C ALA A 647 37.06 -9.65 -5.35
N PRO A 648 35.86 -9.87 -4.76
CA PRO A 648 34.65 -9.19 -5.19
C PRO A 648 34.82 -7.67 -5.16
N PHE A 649 34.17 -6.97 -6.08
CA PHE A 649 34.17 -5.51 -6.17
C PHE A 649 32.77 -4.99 -6.47
N THR A 650 32.40 -3.85 -5.90
CA THR A 650 31.10 -3.21 -6.12
C THR A 650 30.96 -2.75 -7.57
N VAL A 651 29.76 -2.90 -8.11
CA VAL A 651 29.36 -2.40 -9.43
C VAL A 651 27.96 -1.80 -9.34
N GLU A 652 27.61 -0.93 -10.27
CA GLU A 652 26.27 -0.38 -10.39
C GLU A 652 25.62 -0.86 -11.69
N GLN A 653 24.29 -0.86 -11.72
CA GLN A 653 23.57 -1.12 -12.95
C GLN A 653 23.88 -0.04 -14.00
N GLY A 654 24.27 -0.46 -15.20
CA GLY A 654 24.71 0.44 -16.27
C GLY A 654 26.23 0.57 -16.38
N ASP A 655 27.00 0.04 -15.42
CA ASP A 655 28.45 0.01 -15.52
C ASP A 655 28.95 -0.82 -16.70
N VAL A 656 30.18 -0.50 -17.13
CA VAL A 656 30.98 -1.34 -18.02
C VAL A 656 32.24 -1.77 -17.29
N VAL A 657 32.27 -3.02 -16.85
CA VAL A 657 33.44 -3.58 -16.17
C VAL A 657 34.41 -4.17 -17.18
N LYS A 658 35.70 -3.98 -16.91
CA LYS A 658 36.78 -4.36 -17.82
C LYS A 658 37.71 -5.37 -17.17
N TYR A 659 37.97 -6.46 -17.89
CA TYR A 659 39.06 -7.39 -17.59
C TYR A 659 40.26 -7.05 -18.48
N SER A 660 41.44 -6.83 -17.88
CA SER A 660 42.68 -6.41 -18.56
C SER A 660 43.82 -7.44 -18.50
N GLY A 661 43.51 -8.72 -18.23
CA GLY A 661 44.53 -9.78 -18.15
C GLY A 661 45.57 -9.58 -17.03
N GLU A 662 45.23 -8.79 -16.00
CA GLU A 662 46.14 -8.51 -14.88
C GLU A 662 46.41 -9.76 -14.03
N GLY A 663 47.67 -9.91 -13.58
CA GLY A 663 48.14 -11.09 -12.86
C GLY A 663 48.88 -12.14 -13.71
N GLY A 664 49.28 -11.79 -14.95
CA GLY A 664 50.32 -12.52 -15.71
C GLY A 664 49.92 -13.89 -16.25
N TRP A 665 48.63 -14.18 -16.37
CA TRP A 665 48.17 -15.43 -16.95
C TRP A 665 48.50 -15.49 -18.46
N ARG A 666 49.14 -16.58 -18.88
CA ARG A 666 49.57 -16.85 -20.26
C ARG A 666 49.04 -18.22 -20.66
N GLY A 667 47.79 -18.30 -21.09
CA GLY A 667 47.13 -19.56 -21.46
C GLY A 667 45.91 -19.32 -22.33
N ARG A 668 45.13 -20.37 -22.60
CA ARG A 668 43.75 -20.28 -23.08
C ARG A 668 42.79 -20.56 -21.93
N GLY A 669 41.71 -19.81 -21.83
CA GLY A 669 40.87 -19.84 -20.64
C GLY A 669 39.47 -19.33 -20.89
N GLU A 670 38.56 -19.77 -20.04
CA GLU A 670 37.14 -19.41 -20.06
C GLU A 670 36.91 -18.31 -19.03
N LEU A 671 36.67 -17.09 -19.51
CA LEU A 671 36.39 -15.92 -18.68
C LEU A 671 34.87 -15.71 -18.56
N GLN A 672 34.41 -15.47 -17.34
CA GLN A 672 33.05 -15.02 -17.05
C GLN A 672 33.06 -13.89 -16.01
N LEU A 673 32.05 -13.04 -16.04
CA LEU A 673 31.71 -12.17 -14.93
C LEU A 673 30.59 -12.84 -14.12
N ALA A 674 30.80 -12.99 -12.81
CA ALA A 674 29.74 -13.37 -11.88
C ALA A 674 29.34 -12.15 -11.05
N VAL A 675 28.05 -11.83 -11.02
CA VAL A 675 27.49 -10.68 -10.29
C VAL A 675 26.49 -11.20 -9.28
N THR A 676 26.70 -10.84 -8.02
CA THR A 676 25.84 -11.20 -6.89
C THR A 676 24.99 -9.99 -6.50
N GLY A 677 23.67 -10.15 -6.52
CA GLY A 677 22.72 -9.13 -6.12
C GLY A 677 22.18 -9.37 -4.71
N ARG A 678 21.99 -8.28 -3.96
CA ARG A 678 21.40 -8.30 -2.60
C ARG A 678 20.43 -7.15 -2.43
N LYS A 679 19.22 -7.46 -1.96
CA LYS A 679 18.20 -6.49 -1.54
C LYS A 679 17.37 -7.11 -0.41
N ARG A 680 16.91 -6.30 0.53
CA ARG A 680 15.94 -6.74 1.55
C ARG A 680 14.66 -7.24 0.87
N GLY A 681 14.12 -8.35 1.34
CA GLY A 681 12.96 -9.02 0.76
C GLY A 681 13.30 -9.89 -0.47
N TYR A 682 14.57 -9.96 -0.89
CA TYR A 682 15.01 -10.71 -2.06
C TYR A 682 15.98 -11.81 -1.64
N GLU A 683 15.91 -12.94 -2.33
CA GLU A 683 16.96 -13.95 -2.24
C GLU A 683 18.27 -13.38 -2.78
N THR A 684 19.38 -13.63 -2.08
CA THR A 684 20.70 -13.36 -2.66
C THR A 684 20.94 -14.34 -3.79
N GLU A 685 21.22 -13.83 -4.98
CA GLU A 685 21.54 -14.67 -6.13
C GLU A 685 22.78 -14.17 -6.87
N THR A 686 23.47 -15.11 -7.54
CA THR A 686 24.62 -14.81 -8.41
C THR A 686 24.30 -15.20 -9.84
N ARG A 687 24.34 -14.23 -10.76
CA ARG A 687 24.19 -14.44 -12.21
C ARG A 687 25.56 -14.43 -12.88
N LYS A 688 25.74 -15.27 -13.90
CA LYS A 688 27.00 -15.36 -14.66
C LYS A 688 26.78 -14.92 -16.09
N SER A 689 27.78 -14.26 -16.68
CA SER A 689 27.81 -13.96 -18.11
C SER A 689 27.94 -15.23 -18.94
N GLU A 690 27.70 -15.10 -20.24
CA GLU A 690 28.24 -16.03 -21.24
C GLU A 690 29.78 -16.17 -21.10
N VAL A 691 30.30 -17.32 -21.52
CA VAL A 691 31.74 -17.62 -21.49
C VAL A 691 32.45 -16.92 -22.65
N VAL A 692 33.53 -16.19 -22.34
CA VAL A 692 34.45 -15.64 -23.33
C VAL A 692 35.75 -16.41 -23.29
N HIS A 693 36.16 -16.98 -24.42
CA HIS A 693 37.47 -17.61 -24.55
C HIS A 693 38.54 -16.54 -24.75
N ILE A 694 39.49 -16.47 -23.81
CA ILE A 694 40.64 -15.53 -23.82
C ILE A 694 41.98 -16.24 -23.94
#